data_AF-A0A0F9L9U2-F1
#
_entry.id   AF-A0A0F9L9U2-F1
#
_cell.length_a   1.000
_cell.length_b   1.000
_cell.length_c   1.000
_cell.angle_alpha   90.00
_cell.angle_beta   90.00
_cell.angle_gamma   90.00
#
_symmetry.space_group_name_H-M   'P 1'
#
loop_
_entity.id
_entity.type
_entity.pdbx_description
1 polymer ?
#
loop_
_entity_poly.entity_id
_entity_poly.type
_entity_poly.pdbx_seq_one_letter_code
_entity_poly.pdbx_strand_id
1 'polypeptide(L)'
;MIKSRKKEIAYFLIIWFIILSLNIYPIDFQNQLFNYDKNLREMPQKNLKYSGDWVFIDTTIVIDENLSWPGSITWATAATQSWCSGSGTTVDPYVIENITMIGNEYQASLWIQSSDEYFIIRNSTFINSTSDSIEITGSSNGKIINNTFINNSIGIHFSNSQNFTILGNKFKDNFIGLTLSGGNKYNVSKNSFKNNNRGLYMTSDESNNLIYANTFEEDLYGIYFSFTMDGENNNFTVNKMNGSGFYYIGNDPVWAKTTILGPDNLVNGKPLYFYFNKSNLNSANFTNAGQIVLIKCNNSYITNLNLFNSTYGIGLYNSINITLNKLNSSFNYDSGIMLWGNTNVTLENNTLYKNYLYGISIYSGNGYNLTKNKLIDCGLNFIWGNLVDFYTNNIDTTNEVNNRPIYYIVNKTAIGKPDYLNAGQLILININNSIIKDLNLYNTSVGITSFFCYNNTFSNISSSFNYRGFYFLFSSNNSISNSNFTYNYGYGLDFDDCNNNTIIGNTISNSRLSGLDIFGNGNKIIGNTITINTRYGIYLYGDNNIITDNIISHNKGEGIWFYGKYTKILRNQITQNSKHGLELDGGSYTTISENNMSNNKNHGLDIRSGYNNTIIGNLISENNGRGINVLSGESNNFTWNDIKFNDEIGITFVENAKWNKINNNNFISNFINAEDNGTLNNWDNGVIGNYWDDYTGKDDNDDGIGDAPYTNIQGSAGNQDNYPIWWDAPSFSILSPTDNQAYGEEAPGFSIKIDSGIPDSMWYQLNSSSINFFFTSNGTINQGAWETSSYGIIKITFYINDSAGLIVTAEVVVKKNNVIPIIIINTPFNDEIFGVTAPSYNISISEPNIDSIWYTLDNGIINITSSTLTGVINQTEWDKIGSESISIRFYAKDSVGNKVEAEVVVIKDLISPIISIFSPTNNEVFGVNAPLYNISISEPNLDSIWYTLNSGITNYSCNLLGQINQTVWDGLKDGTYIFRVYANDSINNIGFSEVTIIIKRGSNNIFSFDVIIVSSTLLAVVICIIWQIRRKIKHSSKNF
;
A
#
# COMPACT_ATOMS: atom_id res chain seq x y z
N MET A 1 -46.24 1.95 -6.67
CA MET A 1 -46.05 2.00 -5.21
C MET A 1 -46.61 0.70 -4.62
N ILE A 2 -45.90 -0.10 -3.80
CA ILE A 2 -45.06 0.18 -2.61
C ILE A 2 -45.91 0.25 -1.33
N LYS A 3 -45.48 -0.54 -0.32
CA LYS A 3 -45.83 -0.49 1.12
C LYS A 3 -47.25 -0.99 1.53
N SER A 4 -47.43 -1.65 2.69
CA SER A 4 -46.43 -2.13 3.66
C SER A 4 -46.91 -3.23 4.62
N ARG A 5 -45.93 -3.85 5.30
CA ARG A 5 -46.03 -4.44 6.66
C ARG A 5 -46.97 -5.63 6.85
N LYS A 6 -46.49 -6.83 6.47
CA LYS A 6 -46.47 -8.06 7.34
C LYS A 6 -45.83 -9.32 6.70
N LYS A 7 -44.77 -9.21 5.86
CA LYS A 7 -44.18 -10.40 5.19
C LYS A 7 -42.64 -10.55 5.14
N GLU A 8 -41.85 -9.66 5.75
CA GLU A 8 -40.38 -9.68 5.60
C GLU A 8 -39.60 -10.35 6.75
N ILE A 9 -40.25 -10.65 7.89
CA ILE A 9 -39.61 -11.44 8.98
C ILE A 9 -39.62 -12.95 8.67
N ALA A 10 -40.44 -13.41 7.71
CA ALA A 10 -40.51 -14.81 7.29
C ALA A 10 -39.48 -15.21 6.20
N TYR A 11 -38.82 -14.25 5.53
CA TYR A 11 -37.84 -14.55 4.50
C TYR A 11 -36.41 -14.75 5.05
N PHE A 12 -36.06 -14.08 6.14
CA PHE A 12 -34.73 -14.15 6.75
C PHE A 12 -34.38 -15.54 7.32
N LEU A 13 -35.38 -16.34 7.71
CA LEU A 13 -35.19 -17.70 8.23
C LEU A 13 -35.18 -18.80 7.14
N ILE A 14 -35.55 -18.48 5.90
CA ILE A 14 -35.58 -19.45 4.79
C ILE A 14 -34.29 -19.35 3.96
N ILE A 15 -33.74 -18.14 3.77
CA ILE A 15 -32.45 -17.95 3.08
C ILE A 15 -31.29 -18.59 3.87
N TRP A 16 -31.38 -18.62 5.22
CA TRP A 16 -30.36 -19.25 6.07
C TRP A 16 -30.35 -20.79 6.00
N PHE A 17 -31.42 -21.41 5.49
CA PHE A 17 -31.57 -22.88 5.45
C PHE A 17 -31.24 -23.52 4.09
N ILE A 18 -31.06 -22.71 3.03
CA ILE A 18 -30.79 -23.19 1.66
C ILE A 18 -29.29 -23.30 1.36
N ILE A 19 -28.43 -22.68 2.17
CA ILE A 19 -26.96 -22.66 2.00
C ILE A 19 -26.30 -23.96 2.54
N LEU A 20 -27.04 -24.85 3.21
CA LEU A 20 -26.49 -25.94 4.03
C LEU A 20 -26.87 -27.36 3.58
N SER A 21 -27.17 -27.59 2.29
CA SER A 21 -27.47 -28.93 1.77
C SER A 21 -26.93 -29.19 0.35
N LEU A 22 -25.99 -30.16 0.27
CA LEU A 22 -25.51 -30.88 -0.94
C LEU A 22 -24.61 -30.08 -1.92
N ASN A 23 -23.48 -30.60 -2.43
CA ASN A 23 -22.60 -31.70 -1.97
C ASN A 23 -21.28 -31.74 -2.79
N ILE A 24 -20.15 -32.16 -2.15
CA ILE A 24 -19.05 -32.99 -2.71
C ILE A 24 -18.30 -32.41 -3.95
N TYR A 25 -17.15 -31.74 -3.79
CA TYR A 25 -15.75 -32.28 -3.72
C TYR A 25 -15.15 -32.68 -5.09
N PRO A 26 -13.80 -32.85 -5.23
CA PRO A 26 -12.69 -32.62 -4.27
C PRO A 26 -11.83 -31.39 -4.67
N ILE A 27 -10.65 -31.06 -4.13
CA ILE A 27 -9.74 -31.68 -3.12
C ILE A 27 -9.11 -30.55 -2.26
N ASP A 28 -8.71 -30.84 -1.02
CA ASP A 28 -7.55 -30.21 -0.35
C ASP A 28 -6.89 -31.25 0.59
N PHE A 29 -5.61 -31.11 0.93
CA PHE A 29 -4.78 -32.23 1.39
C PHE A 29 -3.80 -31.88 2.53
N GLN A 30 -4.27 -31.90 3.78
CA GLN A 30 -3.39 -32.03 4.95
C GLN A 30 -3.95 -32.91 6.07
N ASN A 31 -3.09 -33.84 6.49
CA ASN A 31 -2.91 -34.37 7.85
C ASN A 31 -3.98 -35.24 8.55
N GLN A 32 -3.45 -36.20 9.31
CA GLN A 32 -4.08 -37.10 10.29
C GLN A 32 -5.12 -38.12 9.80
N LEU A 33 -4.66 -39.39 9.70
CA LEU A 33 -5.47 -40.56 10.01
C LEU A 33 -4.61 -41.63 10.71
N PHE A 34 -4.76 -41.74 12.02
CA PHE A 34 -4.15 -42.79 12.87
C PHE A 34 -5.24 -43.45 13.72
N ASN A 35 -5.02 -44.73 14.09
CA ASN A 35 -5.82 -45.56 15.00
C ASN A 35 -7.18 -46.09 14.49
N TYR A 36 -7.17 -47.28 13.89
CA TYR A 36 -7.75 -48.54 14.43
C TYR A 36 -7.23 -49.72 13.57
N ASP A 37 -7.11 -50.97 14.02
CA ASP A 37 -7.53 -51.66 15.26
C ASP A 37 -6.45 -52.68 15.73
N LYS A 38 -6.68 -53.38 16.83
CA LYS A 38 -5.81 -54.42 17.45
C LYS A 38 -6.41 -55.83 17.31
N ASN A 39 -5.59 -56.85 17.63
CA ASN A 39 -5.93 -58.28 17.86
C ASN A 39 -6.06 -59.13 16.56
N LEU A 40 -5.59 -60.39 16.48
CA LEU A 40 -4.91 -61.31 17.42
C LEU A 40 -4.14 -62.41 16.64
N ARG A 41 -2.82 -62.59 16.88
CA ARG A 41 -2.02 -63.86 17.01
C ARG A 41 -2.06 -64.96 15.89
N GLU A 42 -1.13 -65.94 15.82
CA GLU A 42 -0.04 -66.40 16.72
C GLU A 42 1.15 -67.05 15.94
N MET A 43 2.22 -67.41 16.69
CA MET A 43 3.47 -68.17 16.31
C MET A 43 4.75 -67.31 16.11
N PRO A 44 5.95 -67.79 16.53
CA PRO A 44 6.78 -66.96 17.43
C PRO A 44 8.21 -66.59 16.98
N GLN A 45 8.63 -65.38 17.41
CA GLN A 45 9.99 -64.86 17.69
C GLN A 45 11.13 -65.08 16.66
N LYS A 46 11.99 -64.08 16.40
CA LYS A 46 12.62 -63.17 17.38
C LYS A 46 13.03 -61.84 16.73
N ASN A 47 12.77 -60.72 17.44
CA ASN A 47 13.27 -59.37 17.19
C ASN A 47 13.32 -58.86 15.73
N LEU A 48 12.22 -58.27 15.27
CA LEU A 48 12.26 -57.15 14.32
C LEU A 48 11.54 -55.95 14.95
N LYS A 49 12.08 -54.75 14.73
CA LYS A 49 11.44 -53.48 15.09
C LYS A 49 10.90 -52.79 13.83
N TYR A 50 10.08 -51.77 14.02
CA TYR A 50 9.48 -51.01 12.93
C TYR A 50 10.38 -49.84 12.48
N SER A 51 10.16 -49.36 11.26
CA SER A 51 10.80 -48.15 10.72
C SER A 51 10.51 -46.92 11.59
N GLY A 52 11.54 -46.14 11.93
CA GLY A 52 11.43 -44.95 12.80
C GLY A 52 12.21 -45.05 14.11
N ASP A 53 13.00 -46.10 14.31
CA ASP A 53 13.90 -46.27 15.47
C ASP A 53 15.05 -45.22 15.44
N TRP A 54 15.39 -44.71 14.25
CA TRP A 54 16.25 -43.55 14.02
C TRP A 54 15.56 -42.60 13.04
N VAL A 55 15.47 -41.31 13.38
CA VAL A 55 14.89 -40.26 12.53
C VAL A 55 15.92 -39.18 12.28
N PHE A 56 16.21 -38.93 11.01
CA PHE A 56 17.09 -37.89 10.52
C PHE A 56 16.24 -36.82 9.83
N ILE A 57 16.50 -35.55 10.14
CA ILE A 57 15.79 -34.40 9.60
C ILE A 57 16.85 -33.45 9.05
N ASP A 58 16.69 -33.04 7.79
CA ASP A 58 17.60 -32.19 7.02
C ASP A 58 19.06 -32.68 6.96
N THR A 59 19.31 -33.94 7.35
CA THR A 59 20.66 -34.48 7.55
C THR A 59 21.13 -35.27 6.33
N THR A 60 22.27 -34.86 5.77
CA THR A 60 23.04 -35.61 4.77
C THR A 60 23.93 -36.65 5.47
N ILE A 61 23.86 -37.93 5.08
CA ILE A 61 24.84 -38.95 5.46
C ILE A 61 25.67 -39.30 4.23
N VAL A 62 26.97 -38.98 4.22
CA VAL A 62 27.89 -39.33 3.13
C VAL A 62 28.87 -40.41 3.56
N ILE A 63 28.81 -41.57 2.91
CA ILE A 63 29.75 -42.67 3.09
C ILE A 63 30.70 -42.70 1.88
N ASP A 64 32.00 -42.45 2.10
CA ASP A 64 33.03 -42.44 1.07
C ASP A 64 34.33 -43.05 1.61
N GLU A 65 34.76 -44.18 1.03
CA GLU A 65 36.01 -44.84 1.43
C GLU A 65 37.27 -44.04 1.06
N ASN A 66 37.18 -43.10 0.11
CA ASN A 66 38.28 -42.21 -0.22
C ASN A 66 38.34 -40.96 0.67
N LEU A 67 37.30 -40.71 1.50
CA LEU A 67 37.12 -39.48 2.29
C LEU A 67 37.33 -38.19 1.45
N SER A 68 36.92 -38.22 0.19
CA SER A 68 37.11 -37.15 -0.79
C SER A 68 36.14 -35.98 -0.57
N TRP A 69 35.02 -36.22 0.11
CA TRP A 69 34.01 -35.20 0.41
C TRP A 69 34.11 -34.69 1.86
N PRO A 70 34.10 -33.37 2.14
CA PRO A 70 34.26 -32.84 3.50
C PRO A 70 33.17 -33.31 4.46
N GLY A 71 33.55 -33.99 5.54
CA GLY A 71 32.61 -34.52 6.54
C GLY A 71 32.00 -35.89 6.19
N SER A 72 32.42 -36.51 5.08
CA SER A 72 32.12 -37.92 4.81
C SER A 72 32.78 -38.86 5.82
N ILE A 73 32.27 -40.09 5.90
CA ILE A 73 32.76 -41.16 6.79
C ILE A 73 33.03 -42.44 5.99
N THR A 74 33.94 -43.30 6.45
CA THR A 74 34.08 -44.66 5.90
C THR A 74 32.99 -45.58 6.45
N TRP A 75 32.71 -46.71 5.79
CA TRP A 75 31.83 -47.75 6.32
C TRP A 75 32.28 -48.28 7.68
N ALA A 76 33.59 -48.44 7.88
CA ALA A 76 34.15 -48.82 9.17
C ALA A 76 33.80 -47.81 10.28
N THR A 77 33.67 -46.52 9.93
CA THR A 77 33.20 -45.46 10.82
C THR A 77 31.69 -45.53 10.98
N ALA A 78 30.93 -45.71 9.90
CA ALA A 78 29.47 -45.87 9.92
C ALA A 78 29.04 -47.04 10.82
N ALA A 79 29.71 -48.18 10.76
CA ALA A 79 29.44 -49.37 11.57
C ALA A 79 29.71 -49.20 13.09
N THR A 80 30.33 -48.10 13.52
CA THR A 80 30.36 -47.72 14.95
C THR A 80 29.08 -47.02 15.40
N GLN A 81 28.28 -46.51 14.47
CA GLN A 81 27.04 -45.80 14.73
C GLN A 81 25.88 -46.77 14.91
N SER A 82 24.98 -46.46 15.83
CA SER A 82 23.86 -47.33 16.25
C SER A 82 22.75 -47.55 15.20
N TRP A 83 22.87 -46.94 14.03
CA TRP A 83 21.99 -47.11 12.86
C TRP A 83 22.62 -47.98 11.74
N CYS A 84 23.88 -48.38 11.89
CA CYS A 84 24.59 -49.30 11.00
C CYS A 84 25.16 -50.49 11.78
N SER A 85 25.54 -51.56 11.09
CA SER A 85 26.15 -52.77 11.66
C SER A 85 26.85 -53.60 10.58
N GLY A 86 27.53 -54.69 10.94
CA GLY A 86 28.23 -55.59 10.00
C GLY A 86 29.69 -55.17 9.72
N SER A 87 30.33 -55.85 8.77
CA SER A 87 31.78 -55.73 8.49
C SER A 87 32.14 -55.69 7.00
N GLY A 88 31.18 -55.39 6.11
CA GLY A 88 31.42 -55.23 4.66
C GLY A 88 31.62 -56.51 3.87
N THR A 89 31.61 -57.67 4.52
CA THR A 89 31.92 -58.95 3.86
C THR A 89 30.70 -59.58 3.18
N THR A 90 30.90 -60.55 2.30
CA THR A 90 29.80 -61.31 1.66
C THR A 90 28.91 -62.07 2.64
N VAL A 91 29.42 -62.39 3.84
CA VAL A 91 28.73 -63.16 4.89
C VAL A 91 28.20 -62.28 6.02
N ASP A 92 28.83 -61.13 6.25
CA ASP A 92 28.46 -60.11 7.23
C ASP A 92 28.62 -58.72 6.58
N PRO A 93 27.71 -58.35 5.65
CA PRO A 93 27.75 -57.08 4.93
C PRO A 93 27.39 -55.92 5.87
N TYR A 94 27.77 -54.70 5.52
CA TYR A 94 27.28 -53.53 6.27
C TYR A 94 25.75 -53.42 6.13
N VAL A 95 25.02 -53.16 7.21
CA VAL A 95 23.55 -53.07 7.21
C VAL A 95 23.08 -51.75 7.82
N ILE A 96 22.46 -50.92 6.99
CA ILE A 96 21.68 -49.74 7.37
C ILE A 96 20.20 -50.16 7.36
N GLU A 97 19.50 -50.07 8.49
CA GLU A 97 18.09 -50.50 8.52
C GLU A 97 17.17 -49.77 9.49
N ASN A 98 15.88 -49.75 9.11
CA ASN A 98 14.76 -49.19 9.88
C ASN A 98 14.86 -47.67 10.17
N ILE A 99 15.75 -46.95 9.46
CA ILE A 99 15.91 -45.50 9.58
C ILE A 99 14.76 -44.76 8.87
N THR A 100 14.48 -43.53 9.28
CA THR A 100 13.62 -42.59 8.57
C THR A 100 14.40 -41.32 8.27
N MET A 101 14.41 -40.90 7.01
CA MET A 101 15.15 -39.75 6.50
C MET A 101 14.15 -38.74 5.93
N ILE A 102 14.16 -37.52 6.46
CA ILE A 102 13.42 -36.37 5.90
C ILE A 102 14.48 -35.48 5.24
N GLY A 103 14.46 -35.42 3.91
CA GLY A 103 15.52 -34.80 3.11
C GLY A 103 15.52 -33.27 3.14
N ASN A 104 16.69 -32.67 2.95
CA ASN A 104 16.88 -31.22 2.85
C ASN A 104 16.75 -30.71 1.40
N GLU A 105 16.92 -29.40 1.23
CA GLU A 105 16.78 -28.70 -0.04
C GLU A 105 17.93 -28.89 -1.06
N TYR A 106 19.10 -29.39 -0.64
CA TYR A 106 20.37 -29.18 -1.37
C TYR A 106 21.18 -30.45 -1.68
N GLN A 107 21.01 -31.55 -0.94
CA GLN A 107 21.91 -32.71 -0.98
C GLN A 107 21.17 -34.05 -0.87
N ALA A 108 21.81 -35.12 -1.35
CA ALA A 108 21.28 -36.47 -1.22
C ALA A 108 21.16 -36.88 0.26
N SER A 109 20.01 -37.41 0.71
CA SER A 109 19.84 -37.74 2.14
C SER A 109 20.82 -38.82 2.60
N LEU A 110 21.06 -39.84 1.77
CA LEU A 110 22.14 -40.81 1.91
C LEU A 110 22.96 -40.84 0.62
N TRP A 111 24.26 -40.56 0.71
CA TRP A 111 25.19 -40.67 -0.42
C TRP A 111 26.21 -41.77 -0.12
N ILE A 112 26.41 -42.69 -1.07
CA ILE A 112 27.44 -43.74 -0.98
C ILE A 112 28.35 -43.62 -2.21
N GLN A 113 29.63 -43.35 -1.97
CA GLN A 113 30.63 -43.11 -3.02
C GLN A 113 31.84 -44.04 -2.89
N SER A 114 32.41 -44.44 -4.03
CA SER A 114 33.65 -45.23 -4.15
C SER A 114 33.71 -46.54 -3.33
N SER A 115 32.57 -47.15 -3.04
CA SER A 115 32.47 -48.32 -2.15
C SER A 115 32.39 -49.63 -2.94
N ASP A 116 33.41 -50.50 -2.82
CA ASP A 116 33.34 -51.90 -3.29
C ASP A 116 32.92 -52.91 -2.19
N GLU A 117 32.73 -52.44 -0.95
CA GLU A 117 32.24 -53.23 0.19
C GLU A 117 30.83 -53.80 -0.04
N TYR A 118 30.50 -54.94 0.57
CA TYR A 118 29.14 -55.49 0.51
C TYR A 118 28.25 -54.81 1.55
N PHE A 119 27.13 -54.22 1.11
CA PHE A 119 26.19 -53.54 2.01
C PHE A 119 24.72 -53.82 1.70
N ILE A 120 23.84 -53.53 2.67
CA ILE A 120 22.39 -53.69 2.61
C ILE A 120 21.72 -52.46 3.25
N ILE A 121 20.85 -51.79 2.49
CA ILE A 121 19.93 -50.76 2.98
C ILE A 121 18.53 -51.38 3.01
N ARG A 122 17.90 -51.54 4.19
CA ARG A 122 16.60 -52.23 4.27
C ARG A 122 15.57 -51.67 5.25
N ASN A 123 14.30 -51.86 4.92
CA ASN A 123 13.13 -51.50 5.75
C ASN A 123 13.08 -50.01 6.17
N SER A 124 13.81 -49.13 5.49
CA SER A 124 13.95 -47.71 5.80
C SER A 124 12.97 -46.85 4.99
N THR A 125 12.72 -45.63 5.44
CA THR A 125 11.78 -44.68 4.81
C THR A 125 12.48 -43.36 4.48
N PHE A 126 12.28 -42.84 3.27
CA PHE A 126 12.89 -41.62 2.76
C PHE A 126 11.80 -40.70 2.17
N ILE A 127 11.67 -39.48 2.69
CA ILE A 127 10.59 -38.57 2.31
C ILE A 127 11.04 -37.12 2.13
N ASN A 128 10.34 -36.41 1.24
CA ASN A 128 10.44 -34.96 1.01
C ASN A 128 11.81 -34.42 0.57
N SER A 129 12.76 -35.26 0.11
CA SER A 129 14.02 -34.76 -0.46
C SER A 129 13.74 -34.00 -1.77
N THR A 130 14.13 -32.73 -1.87
CA THR A 130 14.07 -31.98 -3.15
C THR A 130 15.21 -32.37 -4.09
N SER A 131 16.22 -33.05 -3.55
CA SER A 131 17.33 -33.68 -4.24
C SER A 131 17.11 -35.21 -4.29
N ASP A 132 18.18 -35.97 -4.43
CA ASP A 132 18.12 -37.43 -4.37
C ASP A 132 17.85 -37.90 -2.92
N SER A 133 17.21 -39.05 -2.75
CA SER A 133 16.99 -39.63 -1.40
C SER A 133 18.11 -40.61 -1.04
N ILE A 134 18.54 -41.40 -2.02
CA ILE A 134 19.80 -42.14 -1.99
C ILE A 134 20.55 -41.87 -3.30
N GLU A 135 21.77 -41.34 -3.24
CA GLU A 135 22.70 -41.30 -4.37
C GLU A 135 23.79 -42.39 -4.18
N ILE A 136 24.11 -43.14 -5.24
CA ILE A 136 25.17 -44.16 -5.23
C ILE A 136 26.08 -43.97 -6.44
N THR A 137 27.31 -43.54 -6.18
CA THR A 137 28.25 -43.08 -7.21
C THR A 137 29.56 -43.89 -7.20
N GLY A 138 29.94 -44.44 -8.36
CA GLY A 138 31.19 -45.20 -8.54
C GLY A 138 31.37 -46.39 -7.59
N SER A 139 30.28 -47.06 -7.20
CA SER A 139 30.28 -48.10 -6.14
C SER A 139 29.78 -49.46 -6.67
N SER A 140 29.93 -50.52 -5.86
CA SER A 140 29.44 -51.86 -6.21
C SER A 140 28.82 -52.64 -5.05
N ASN A 141 28.38 -53.88 -5.33
CA ASN A 141 28.05 -54.94 -4.36
C ASN A 141 26.89 -54.73 -3.37
N GLY A 142 26.23 -53.57 -3.37
CA GLY A 142 25.15 -53.25 -2.43
C GLY A 142 23.77 -53.86 -2.75
N LYS A 143 22.87 -53.83 -1.77
CA LYS A 143 21.47 -54.28 -1.88
C LYS A 143 20.52 -53.28 -1.23
N ILE A 144 19.41 -52.96 -1.89
CA ILE A 144 18.40 -52.02 -1.40
C ILE A 144 17.06 -52.76 -1.35
N ILE A 145 16.54 -53.05 -0.16
CA ILE A 145 15.48 -54.04 0.06
C ILE A 145 14.32 -53.51 0.92
N ASN A 146 13.08 -53.58 0.41
CA ASN A 146 11.84 -53.22 1.13
C ASN A 146 11.77 -51.78 1.70
N ASN A 147 12.55 -50.84 1.16
CA ASN A 147 12.52 -49.44 1.57
C ASN A 147 11.33 -48.70 0.93
N THR A 148 10.96 -47.53 1.47
CA THR A 148 9.85 -46.71 0.98
C THR A 148 10.31 -45.27 0.71
N PHE A 149 10.04 -44.77 -0.51
CA PHE A 149 10.43 -43.46 -1.01
C PHE A 149 9.16 -42.68 -1.41
N ILE A 150 8.87 -41.57 -0.72
CA ILE A 150 7.64 -40.78 -0.95
C ILE A 150 7.93 -39.29 -1.17
N ASN A 151 7.36 -38.71 -2.23
CA ASN A 151 7.40 -37.25 -2.47
C ASN A 151 8.82 -36.67 -2.54
N ASN A 152 9.76 -37.39 -3.15
CA ASN A 152 11.12 -36.92 -3.39
C ASN A 152 11.32 -36.51 -4.86
N SER A 153 12.39 -35.77 -5.16
CA SER A 153 12.80 -35.49 -6.55
C SER A 153 13.32 -36.78 -7.21
N ILE A 154 14.30 -37.46 -6.60
CA ILE A 154 14.67 -38.83 -7.00
C ILE A 154 14.68 -39.75 -5.77
N GLY A 155 14.01 -40.91 -5.86
CA GLY A 155 14.03 -41.93 -4.81
C GLY A 155 15.40 -42.57 -4.63
N ILE A 156 15.95 -43.16 -5.70
CA ILE A 156 17.33 -43.65 -5.74
C ILE A 156 17.97 -43.24 -7.07
N HIS A 157 19.19 -42.72 -7.03
CA HIS A 157 20.02 -42.41 -8.19
C HIS A 157 21.31 -43.24 -8.14
N PHE A 158 21.57 -44.00 -9.19
CA PHE A 158 22.86 -44.65 -9.42
C PHE A 158 23.65 -43.95 -10.52
N SER A 159 24.93 -43.68 -10.27
CA SER A 159 25.90 -43.18 -11.24
C SER A 159 27.12 -44.10 -11.28
N ASN A 160 27.50 -44.56 -12.48
CA ASN A 160 28.73 -45.33 -12.76
C ASN A 160 28.96 -46.55 -11.84
N SER A 161 27.87 -47.18 -11.39
CA SER A 161 27.87 -48.21 -10.34
C SER A 161 27.47 -49.60 -10.87
N GLN A 162 27.75 -50.67 -10.12
CA GLN A 162 27.54 -52.04 -10.64
C GLN A 162 27.20 -53.12 -9.60
N ASN A 163 26.58 -54.22 -10.05
CA ASN A 163 26.28 -55.41 -9.24
C ASN A 163 25.38 -55.14 -8.02
N PHE A 164 24.26 -54.43 -8.22
CA PHE A 164 23.30 -54.09 -7.17
C PHE A 164 22.01 -54.90 -7.26
N THR A 165 21.40 -55.20 -6.10
CA THR A 165 20.04 -55.79 -6.02
C THR A 165 19.06 -54.80 -5.42
N ILE A 166 18.07 -54.36 -6.18
CA ILE A 166 17.01 -53.43 -5.76
C ILE A 166 15.70 -54.23 -5.70
N LEU A 167 15.28 -54.64 -4.50
CA LEU A 167 14.23 -55.66 -4.28
C LEU A 167 13.08 -55.17 -3.39
N GLY A 168 11.85 -55.21 -3.90
CA GLY A 168 10.64 -55.03 -3.08
C GLY A 168 10.40 -53.63 -2.51
N ASN A 169 11.14 -52.62 -2.97
CA ASN A 169 11.01 -51.23 -2.54
C ASN A 169 9.74 -50.58 -3.11
N LYS A 170 9.30 -49.49 -2.49
CA LYS A 170 8.12 -48.70 -2.88
C LYS A 170 8.52 -47.28 -3.22
N PHE A 171 8.16 -46.81 -4.41
CA PHE A 171 8.41 -45.46 -4.90
C PHE A 171 7.07 -44.81 -5.21
N LYS A 172 6.62 -43.86 -4.37
CA LYS A 172 5.30 -43.24 -4.45
C LYS A 172 5.39 -41.72 -4.61
N ASP A 173 4.67 -41.15 -5.58
CA ASP A 173 4.55 -39.70 -5.81
C ASP A 173 5.90 -38.93 -5.98
N ASN A 174 6.99 -39.60 -6.39
CA ASN A 174 8.29 -38.95 -6.63
C ASN A 174 8.35 -38.37 -8.05
N PHE A 175 9.25 -37.42 -8.34
CA PHE A 175 9.50 -37.04 -9.73
C PHE A 175 10.19 -38.19 -10.50
N ILE A 176 11.20 -38.84 -9.92
CA ILE A 176 11.75 -40.10 -10.40
C ILE A 176 11.81 -41.12 -9.25
N GLY A 177 11.33 -42.35 -9.48
CA GLY A 177 11.45 -43.43 -8.51
C GLY A 177 12.89 -43.96 -8.40
N LEU A 178 13.42 -44.47 -9.52
CA LEU A 178 14.76 -45.06 -9.61
C LEU A 178 15.45 -44.60 -10.91
N THR A 179 16.61 -43.97 -10.80
CA THR A 179 17.52 -43.67 -11.92
C THR A 179 18.68 -44.66 -11.93
N LEU A 180 18.96 -45.26 -13.10
CA LEU A 180 20.18 -46.02 -13.38
C LEU A 180 21.01 -45.26 -14.41
N SER A 181 22.27 -44.95 -14.08
CA SER A 181 23.22 -44.29 -14.99
C SER A 181 24.63 -44.88 -14.95
N GLY A 182 25.27 -45.02 -16.12
CA GLY A 182 26.66 -45.45 -16.32
C GLY A 182 26.98 -46.89 -15.89
N GLY A 183 25.98 -47.74 -15.66
CA GLY A 183 26.14 -48.92 -14.80
C GLY A 183 25.90 -50.30 -15.41
N ASN A 184 26.16 -51.36 -14.64
CA ASN A 184 25.93 -52.74 -15.10
C ASN A 184 25.54 -53.74 -13.99
N LYS A 185 24.81 -54.81 -14.37
CA LYS A 185 24.35 -55.89 -13.48
C LYS A 185 23.42 -55.43 -12.34
N TYR A 186 22.57 -54.43 -12.58
CA TYR A 186 21.44 -54.09 -11.72
C TYR A 186 20.37 -55.20 -11.79
N ASN A 187 19.94 -55.71 -10.64
CA ASN A 187 18.78 -56.59 -10.47
C ASN A 187 17.65 -55.82 -9.79
N VAL A 188 16.79 -55.18 -10.59
CA VAL A 188 15.62 -54.43 -10.13
C VAL A 188 14.42 -55.37 -10.16
N SER A 189 13.99 -55.88 -9.01
CA SER A 189 12.90 -56.87 -8.96
C SER A 189 11.84 -56.65 -7.88
N LYS A 190 10.58 -56.96 -8.25
CA LYS A 190 9.39 -56.89 -7.37
C LYS A 190 9.14 -55.53 -6.69
N ASN A 191 9.74 -54.45 -7.18
CA ASN A 191 9.50 -53.11 -6.67
C ASN A 191 8.12 -52.59 -7.12
N SER A 192 7.57 -51.64 -6.38
CA SER A 192 6.31 -50.97 -6.68
C SER A 192 6.57 -49.49 -6.93
N PHE A 193 6.39 -49.04 -8.15
CA PHE A 193 6.34 -47.65 -8.56
C PHE A 193 4.87 -47.23 -8.65
N LYS A 194 4.54 -46.02 -8.18
CA LYS A 194 3.18 -45.49 -8.16
C LYS A 194 3.15 -43.96 -8.22
N ASN A 195 2.33 -43.40 -9.10
CA ASN A 195 2.11 -41.95 -9.27
C ASN A 195 3.39 -41.12 -9.54
N ASN A 196 4.51 -41.71 -9.96
CA ASN A 196 5.75 -40.97 -10.21
C ASN A 196 5.72 -40.31 -11.61
N ASN A 197 6.50 -39.24 -11.84
CA ASN A 197 6.68 -38.74 -13.21
C ASN A 197 7.49 -39.74 -14.05
N ARG A 198 8.52 -40.37 -13.48
CA ARG A 198 9.16 -41.56 -14.02
C ARG A 198 9.27 -42.64 -12.95
N GLY A 199 8.82 -43.87 -13.23
CA GLY A 199 9.02 -45.01 -12.34
C GLY A 199 10.49 -45.43 -12.32
N LEU A 200 10.92 -46.09 -13.39
CA LEU A 200 12.31 -46.45 -13.67
C LEU A 200 12.83 -45.59 -14.84
N TYR A 201 13.94 -44.89 -14.62
CA TYR A 201 14.65 -44.10 -15.62
C TYR A 201 16.03 -44.72 -15.90
N MET A 202 16.38 -44.90 -17.16
CA MET A 202 17.67 -45.47 -17.61
C MET A 202 18.34 -44.53 -18.63
N THR A 203 19.63 -44.24 -18.41
CA THR A 203 20.38 -43.21 -19.13
C THR A 203 21.91 -43.41 -19.02
N SER A 204 22.60 -43.51 -20.16
CA SER A 204 24.06 -43.69 -20.28
C SER A 204 24.54 -45.14 -20.17
N ASP A 205 24.25 -45.92 -21.21
CA ASP A 205 24.84 -47.23 -21.53
C ASP A 205 24.64 -48.39 -20.52
N GLU A 206 23.59 -48.36 -19.70
CA GLU A 206 23.20 -49.42 -18.76
C GLU A 206 23.23 -50.81 -19.41
N SER A 207 24.15 -51.69 -19.01
CA SER A 207 24.32 -52.99 -19.68
C SER A 207 24.16 -54.20 -18.75
N ASN A 208 23.65 -55.32 -19.29
CA ASN A 208 23.49 -56.62 -18.61
C ASN A 208 22.57 -56.60 -17.37
N ASN A 209 21.50 -55.80 -17.38
CA ASN A 209 20.61 -55.62 -16.23
C ASN A 209 19.37 -56.52 -16.29
N LEU A 210 18.83 -56.89 -15.13
CA LEU A 210 17.59 -57.66 -14.98
C LEU A 210 16.52 -56.81 -14.30
N ILE A 211 15.43 -56.55 -15.02
CA ILE A 211 14.26 -55.81 -14.53
C ILE A 211 13.09 -56.79 -14.51
N TYR A 212 12.78 -57.34 -13.32
CA TYR A 212 11.91 -58.52 -13.19
C TYR A 212 10.72 -58.32 -12.24
N ALA A 213 9.51 -58.55 -12.75
CA ALA A 213 8.26 -58.58 -11.99
C ALA A 213 7.97 -57.34 -11.12
N ASN A 214 8.47 -56.17 -11.53
CA ASN A 214 8.12 -54.88 -10.92
C ASN A 214 6.70 -54.46 -11.35
N THR A 215 6.06 -53.61 -10.55
CA THR A 215 4.76 -53.01 -10.87
C THR A 215 4.90 -51.49 -10.92
N PHE A 216 4.31 -50.88 -11.94
CA PHE A 216 4.23 -49.44 -12.19
C PHE A 216 2.74 -49.09 -12.26
N GLU A 217 2.29 -48.10 -11.48
CA GLU A 217 0.86 -47.78 -11.29
C GLU A 217 0.57 -46.28 -11.38
N GLU A 218 -0.08 -45.85 -12.47
CA GLU A 218 -0.38 -44.43 -12.75
C GLU A 218 0.89 -43.55 -12.81
N ASP A 219 2.06 -44.16 -13.06
CA ASP A 219 3.31 -43.45 -13.36
C ASP A 219 3.25 -42.90 -14.80
N LEU A 220 3.49 -41.60 -15.01
CA LEU A 220 3.41 -40.94 -16.33
C LEU A 220 4.27 -41.68 -17.38
N TYR A 221 5.48 -42.05 -16.97
CA TYR A 221 6.39 -42.93 -17.69
C TYR A 221 6.82 -44.08 -16.76
N GLY A 222 6.40 -45.32 -17.04
CA GLY A 222 6.69 -46.46 -16.17
C GLY A 222 8.15 -46.88 -16.26
N ILE A 223 8.57 -47.26 -17.46
CA ILE A 223 9.97 -47.54 -17.80
C ILE A 223 10.39 -46.56 -18.88
N TYR A 224 11.30 -45.64 -18.58
CA TYR A 224 11.77 -44.58 -19.48
C TYR A 224 13.24 -44.80 -19.86
N PHE A 225 13.50 -44.96 -21.16
CA PHE A 225 14.85 -44.94 -21.72
C PHE A 225 15.16 -43.56 -22.31
N SER A 226 16.26 -42.95 -21.88
CA SER A 226 16.76 -41.67 -22.42
C SER A 226 17.38 -41.80 -23.81
N PHE A 227 17.76 -40.66 -24.39
CA PHE A 227 18.49 -40.58 -25.66
C PHE A 227 19.98 -40.95 -25.55
N THR A 228 20.52 -41.12 -24.35
CA THR A 228 21.89 -41.63 -24.09
C THR A 228 21.89 -43.09 -23.63
N MET A 229 20.74 -43.74 -23.57
CA MET A 229 20.65 -45.16 -23.25
C MET A 229 20.92 -45.98 -24.53
N ASP A 230 22.14 -46.52 -24.68
CA ASP A 230 22.50 -47.46 -25.76
C ASP A 230 22.98 -48.84 -25.25
N GLY A 231 22.90 -49.07 -23.94
CA GLY A 231 23.43 -50.25 -23.25
C GLY A 231 22.79 -51.58 -23.62
N GLU A 232 23.61 -52.63 -23.70
CA GLU A 232 23.23 -53.92 -24.29
C GLU A 232 22.87 -55.02 -23.26
N ASN A 233 22.18 -56.06 -23.75
CA ASN A 233 21.86 -57.30 -23.01
C ASN A 233 20.97 -57.09 -21.76
N ASN A 234 20.13 -56.06 -21.76
CA ASN A 234 19.15 -55.84 -20.69
C ASN A 234 17.95 -56.78 -20.83
N ASN A 235 17.36 -57.20 -19.72
CA ASN A 235 16.31 -58.21 -19.69
C ASN A 235 15.12 -57.76 -18.84
N PHE A 236 14.00 -57.45 -19.51
CA PHE A 236 12.75 -57.00 -18.93
C PHE A 236 11.73 -58.14 -19.02
N THR A 237 11.33 -58.69 -17.89
CA THR A 237 10.39 -59.82 -17.84
C THR A 237 9.35 -59.70 -16.72
N VAL A 238 8.11 -60.09 -17.03
CA VAL A 238 6.94 -60.16 -16.12
C VAL A 238 6.58 -58.82 -15.43
N ASN A 239 7.10 -57.68 -15.90
CA ASN A 239 6.76 -56.38 -15.32
C ASN A 239 5.33 -55.97 -15.68
N LYS A 240 4.67 -55.20 -14.80
CA LYS A 240 3.28 -54.76 -14.97
C LYS A 240 3.20 -53.24 -14.93
N MET A 241 2.56 -52.64 -15.92
CA MET A 241 2.38 -51.20 -16.07
C MET A 241 0.87 -50.92 -16.19
N ASN A 242 0.23 -50.51 -15.09
CA ASN A 242 -1.18 -50.18 -15.04
C ASN A 242 -1.31 -48.65 -15.01
N GLY A 243 -2.05 -48.04 -15.92
CA GLY A 243 -2.01 -46.58 -16.06
C GLY A 243 -0.63 -46.05 -16.46
N SER A 244 0.14 -46.84 -17.20
CA SER A 244 1.53 -46.54 -17.51
C SER A 244 2.04 -47.38 -18.68
N GLY A 245 3.28 -47.18 -19.11
CA GLY A 245 3.91 -47.97 -20.16
C GLY A 245 5.42 -47.81 -20.25
N PHE A 246 5.98 -48.39 -21.31
CA PHE A 246 7.35 -48.17 -21.75
C PHE A 246 7.45 -46.85 -22.53
N TYR A 247 8.56 -46.15 -22.38
CA TYR A 247 8.92 -44.96 -23.14
C TYR A 247 10.38 -45.03 -23.61
N TYR A 248 10.62 -44.52 -24.82
CA TYR A 248 11.95 -44.38 -25.40
C TYR A 248 11.98 -43.11 -26.25
N ILE A 249 13.14 -42.45 -26.29
CA ILE A 249 13.41 -41.26 -27.10
C ILE A 249 14.81 -41.39 -27.71
N GLY A 250 14.96 -41.30 -29.04
CA GLY A 250 16.27 -41.37 -29.70
C GLY A 250 16.26 -41.88 -31.15
N ASN A 251 17.39 -41.69 -31.84
CA ASN A 251 17.51 -41.84 -33.30
C ASN A 251 18.02 -43.21 -33.78
N ASP A 252 18.91 -43.90 -33.06
CA ASP A 252 19.39 -45.24 -33.48
C ASP A 252 19.79 -46.11 -32.26
N PRO A 253 18.83 -46.81 -31.64
CA PRO A 253 19.10 -47.54 -30.41
C PRO A 253 19.92 -48.82 -30.67
N VAL A 254 21.14 -48.83 -30.16
CA VAL A 254 22.02 -50.00 -30.06
C VAL A 254 21.40 -51.05 -29.12
N TRP A 255 20.90 -50.62 -27.96
CA TRP A 255 20.25 -51.49 -26.96
C TRP A 255 19.17 -52.40 -27.54
N ALA A 256 18.44 -51.93 -28.56
CA ALA A 256 17.32 -52.62 -29.17
C ALA A 256 17.70 -53.90 -29.94
N LYS A 257 19.00 -54.11 -30.21
CA LYS A 257 19.54 -55.33 -30.85
C LYS A 257 19.57 -56.53 -29.91
N THR A 258 19.82 -56.29 -28.62
CA THR A 258 20.17 -57.32 -27.62
C THR A 258 19.26 -57.33 -26.41
N THR A 259 18.51 -56.24 -26.17
CA THR A 259 17.56 -56.15 -25.05
C THR A 259 16.36 -57.07 -25.26
N ILE A 260 16.07 -57.87 -24.23
CA ILE A 260 14.87 -58.70 -24.15
C ILE A 260 13.76 -57.84 -23.53
N LEU A 261 12.79 -57.42 -24.34
CA LEU A 261 11.56 -56.73 -23.92
C LEU A 261 10.38 -57.52 -24.49
N GLY A 262 9.82 -58.43 -23.69
CA GLY A 262 8.88 -59.45 -24.15
C GLY A 262 7.40 -59.17 -23.88
N PRO A 263 6.47 -59.90 -24.55
CA PRO A 263 5.03 -59.82 -24.35
C PRO A 263 4.53 -60.38 -23.01
N ASP A 264 5.43 -60.92 -22.20
CA ASP A 264 5.21 -61.26 -20.79
C ASP A 264 5.23 -60.03 -19.88
N ASN A 265 5.78 -58.90 -20.34
CA ASN A 265 5.55 -57.59 -19.73
C ASN A 265 4.16 -57.09 -20.14
N LEU A 266 3.38 -56.64 -19.16
CA LEU A 266 1.96 -56.33 -19.34
C LEU A 266 1.68 -54.84 -19.13
N VAL A 267 1.08 -54.19 -20.13
CA VAL A 267 0.46 -52.86 -20.04
C VAL A 267 -1.04 -53.03 -19.86
N ASN A 268 -1.61 -52.56 -18.75
CA ASN A 268 -3.03 -52.72 -18.37
C ASN A 268 -3.51 -54.19 -18.47
N GLY A 269 -2.68 -55.13 -18.01
CA GLY A 269 -2.95 -56.57 -18.06
C GLY A 269 -2.84 -57.21 -19.45
N LYS A 270 -2.39 -56.47 -20.47
CA LYS A 270 -2.24 -56.91 -21.86
C LYS A 270 -0.76 -56.89 -22.32
N PRO A 271 -0.32 -57.74 -23.26
CA PRO A 271 1.07 -57.75 -23.73
C PRO A 271 1.59 -56.41 -24.26
N LEU A 272 2.82 -56.06 -23.87
CA LEU A 272 3.67 -55.08 -24.55
C LEU A 272 4.33 -55.77 -25.77
N TYR A 273 4.08 -55.27 -26.98
CA TYR A 273 4.70 -55.79 -28.19
C TYR A 273 5.86 -54.90 -28.64
N PHE A 274 7.08 -55.38 -28.44
CA PHE A 274 8.31 -54.78 -28.95
C PHE A 274 8.83 -55.54 -30.18
N TYR A 275 9.16 -54.83 -31.25
CA TYR A 275 9.83 -55.41 -32.42
C TYR A 275 10.96 -54.51 -32.93
N PHE A 276 12.16 -55.08 -32.99
CA PHE A 276 13.33 -54.48 -33.65
C PHE A 276 13.60 -55.13 -35.01
N ASN A 277 13.81 -54.31 -36.05
CA ASN A 277 14.23 -54.72 -37.39
C ASN A 277 13.39 -55.87 -37.99
N LYS A 278 12.06 -55.74 -37.97
CA LYS A 278 11.11 -56.70 -38.56
C LYS A 278 10.40 -56.11 -39.77
N SER A 279 9.88 -56.97 -40.64
CA SER A 279 9.12 -56.54 -41.82
C SER A 279 7.84 -57.35 -41.98
N ASN A 280 6.87 -56.79 -42.71
CA ASN A 280 5.58 -57.43 -43.02
C ASN A 280 4.73 -57.75 -41.77
N LEU A 281 4.89 -56.98 -40.70
CA LEU A 281 4.07 -57.10 -39.50
C LEU A 281 2.62 -56.73 -39.83
N ASN A 282 1.68 -57.49 -39.28
CA ASN A 282 0.26 -57.31 -39.48
C ASN A 282 -0.54 -57.63 -38.20
N SER A 283 -1.86 -57.50 -38.22
CA SER A 283 -2.72 -57.71 -37.04
C SER A 283 -2.55 -59.07 -36.36
N ALA A 284 -2.17 -60.14 -37.08
CA ALA A 284 -1.87 -61.45 -36.48
C ALA A 284 -0.64 -61.44 -35.56
N ASN A 285 0.24 -60.44 -35.66
CA ASN A 285 1.38 -60.26 -34.75
C ASN A 285 1.02 -59.59 -33.42
N PHE A 286 -0.22 -59.07 -33.26
CA PHE A 286 -0.62 -58.19 -32.16
C PHE A 286 -1.94 -58.67 -31.49
N THR A 287 -1.90 -59.82 -30.82
CA THR A 287 -3.08 -60.37 -30.14
C THR A 287 -3.37 -59.60 -28.85
N ASN A 288 -4.42 -58.76 -28.86
CA ASN A 288 -4.86 -57.97 -27.71
C ASN A 288 -3.72 -57.16 -27.06
N ALA A 289 -2.97 -56.39 -27.84
CA ALA A 289 -1.89 -55.53 -27.35
C ALA A 289 -2.37 -54.50 -26.30
N GLY A 290 -1.52 -54.21 -25.31
CA GLY A 290 -1.65 -53.06 -24.41
C GLY A 290 -0.93 -51.83 -24.93
N GLN A 291 0.31 -52.03 -25.39
CA GLN A 291 1.16 -51.03 -26.03
C GLN A 291 2.01 -51.69 -27.13
N ILE A 292 2.41 -50.92 -28.14
CA ILE A 292 3.27 -51.38 -29.23
C ILE A 292 4.48 -50.44 -29.41
N VAL A 293 5.67 -51.02 -29.61
CA VAL A 293 6.94 -50.31 -29.82
C VAL A 293 7.64 -50.94 -31.03
N LEU A 294 7.73 -50.22 -32.14
CA LEU A 294 8.37 -50.70 -33.38
C LEU A 294 9.59 -49.86 -33.70
N ILE A 295 10.74 -50.50 -33.82
CA ILE A 295 12.03 -49.85 -34.06
C ILE A 295 12.66 -50.44 -35.33
N LYS A 296 12.99 -49.57 -36.30
CA LYS A 296 13.53 -49.95 -37.62
C LYS A 296 12.70 -51.03 -38.34
N CYS A 297 11.38 -51.03 -38.12
CA CYS A 297 10.48 -51.98 -38.77
C CYS A 297 10.05 -51.46 -40.15
N ASN A 298 9.67 -52.36 -41.06
CA ASN A 298 9.44 -51.99 -42.47
C ASN A 298 8.18 -52.64 -43.07
N ASN A 299 7.59 -52.02 -44.10
CA ASN A 299 6.57 -52.60 -44.97
C ASN A 299 5.43 -53.32 -44.22
N SER A 300 4.82 -52.66 -43.22
CA SER A 300 3.91 -53.31 -42.25
C SER A 300 2.53 -52.66 -42.21
N TYR A 301 1.47 -53.46 -42.02
CA TYR A 301 0.07 -53.02 -42.05
C TYR A 301 -0.69 -53.42 -40.78
N ILE A 302 -0.84 -52.49 -39.86
CA ILE A 302 -1.31 -52.74 -38.49
C ILE A 302 -2.72 -52.18 -38.34
N THR A 303 -3.66 -53.00 -37.85
CA THR A 303 -5.08 -52.65 -37.90
C THR A 303 -5.96 -53.29 -36.83
N ASN A 304 -7.07 -52.61 -36.49
CA ASN A 304 -8.12 -53.06 -35.58
C ASN A 304 -7.64 -53.37 -34.15
N LEU A 305 -6.87 -52.45 -33.56
CA LEU A 305 -6.35 -52.57 -32.19
C LEU A 305 -6.99 -51.54 -31.25
N ASN A 306 -7.13 -51.91 -29.97
CA ASN A 306 -7.66 -51.06 -28.90
C ASN A 306 -6.59 -50.89 -27.81
N LEU A 307 -5.89 -49.75 -27.86
CA LEU A 307 -4.73 -49.38 -27.04
C LEU A 307 -5.17 -48.27 -26.07
N PHE A 308 -4.93 -48.40 -24.77
CA PHE A 308 -5.43 -47.41 -23.82
C PHE A 308 -4.68 -47.38 -22.48
N ASN A 309 -4.79 -46.23 -21.81
CA ASN A 309 -4.29 -45.95 -20.45
C ASN A 309 -2.81 -46.31 -20.26
N SER A 310 -1.99 -46.13 -21.30
CA SER A 310 -0.54 -46.34 -21.28
C SER A 310 0.20 -45.01 -21.42
N THR A 311 1.53 -45.03 -21.41
CA THR A 311 2.31 -43.84 -21.77
C THR A 311 2.00 -43.39 -23.21
N TYR A 312 2.17 -44.28 -24.20
CA TYR A 312 1.67 -44.08 -25.55
C TYR A 312 1.08 -45.38 -26.11
N GLY A 313 0.07 -45.29 -26.98
CA GLY A 313 -0.55 -46.48 -27.55
C GLY A 313 0.38 -47.26 -28.48
N ILE A 314 0.97 -46.55 -29.46
CA ILE A 314 1.96 -47.10 -30.39
C ILE A 314 3.08 -46.10 -30.67
N GLY A 315 4.33 -46.54 -30.52
CA GLY A 315 5.54 -45.78 -30.86
C GLY A 315 6.24 -46.38 -32.07
N LEU A 316 6.44 -45.58 -33.12
CA LEU A 316 7.19 -45.93 -34.33
C LEU A 316 8.49 -45.13 -34.37
N TYR A 317 9.62 -45.83 -34.44
CA TYR A 317 10.95 -45.25 -34.47
C TYR A 317 11.71 -45.72 -35.72
N ASN A 318 12.13 -44.78 -36.56
CA ASN A 318 13.03 -44.98 -37.71
C ASN A 318 12.58 -46.12 -38.64
N SER A 319 11.26 -46.26 -38.79
CA SER A 319 10.57 -47.34 -39.49
C SER A 319 10.04 -46.84 -40.85
N ILE A 320 9.99 -47.72 -41.87
CA ILE A 320 9.75 -47.31 -43.26
C ILE A 320 8.52 -48.04 -43.86
N ASN A 321 7.67 -47.33 -44.60
CA ASN A 321 6.47 -47.88 -45.25
C ASN A 321 5.52 -48.58 -44.25
N ILE A 322 5.13 -47.88 -43.19
CA ILE A 322 4.21 -48.41 -42.16
C ILE A 322 2.80 -47.86 -42.40
N THR A 323 1.77 -48.71 -42.33
CA THR A 323 0.36 -48.30 -42.36
C THR A 323 -0.33 -48.65 -41.05
N LEU A 324 -0.96 -47.65 -40.41
CA LEU A 324 -1.80 -47.83 -39.23
C LEU A 324 -3.26 -47.51 -39.61
N ASN A 325 -4.14 -48.52 -39.57
CA ASN A 325 -5.53 -48.41 -40.04
C ASN A 325 -6.54 -48.84 -38.98
N LYS A 326 -7.54 -48.02 -38.62
CA LYS A 326 -8.56 -48.35 -37.60
C LYS A 326 -7.97 -48.75 -36.24
N LEU A 327 -6.95 -48.04 -35.78
CA LEU A 327 -6.52 -48.10 -34.39
C LEU A 327 -7.44 -47.22 -33.54
N ASN A 328 -7.85 -47.72 -32.38
CA ASN A 328 -8.47 -46.93 -31.31
C ASN A 328 -7.42 -46.72 -30.21
N SER A 329 -7.02 -45.48 -29.95
CA SER A 329 -5.99 -45.15 -28.95
C SER A 329 -6.47 -44.06 -27.99
N SER A 330 -6.61 -44.38 -26.70
CA SER A 330 -7.30 -43.47 -25.77
C SER A 330 -6.72 -43.39 -24.35
N PHE A 331 -6.85 -42.22 -23.72
CA PHE A 331 -6.39 -41.97 -22.34
C PHE A 331 -4.89 -42.23 -22.13
N ASN A 332 -4.07 -42.10 -23.16
CA ASN A 332 -2.63 -42.28 -23.00
C ASN A 332 -1.98 -40.98 -22.48
N TYR A 333 -0.98 -41.12 -21.62
CA TYR A 333 -0.36 -40.03 -20.85
C TYR A 333 0.54 -39.10 -21.66
N ASP A 334 1.06 -39.58 -22.78
CA ASP A 334 1.80 -38.80 -23.76
C ASP A 334 1.01 -38.74 -25.07
N SER A 335 1.02 -39.83 -25.84
CA SER A 335 0.58 -39.85 -27.24
C SER A 335 -0.33 -41.02 -27.61
N GLY A 336 -1.37 -40.76 -28.40
CA GLY A 336 -2.18 -41.82 -29.01
C GLY A 336 -1.38 -42.65 -30.02
N ILE A 337 -0.62 -41.96 -30.88
CA ILE A 337 0.35 -42.49 -31.85
C ILE A 337 1.60 -41.59 -31.80
N MET A 338 2.79 -42.15 -31.61
CA MET A 338 4.05 -41.41 -31.59
C MET A 338 4.97 -41.81 -32.75
N LEU A 339 5.43 -40.83 -33.53
CA LEU A 339 6.26 -41.03 -34.73
C LEU A 339 7.60 -40.29 -34.60
N TRP A 340 8.70 -41.05 -34.59
CA TRP A 340 10.07 -40.55 -34.52
C TRP A 340 10.89 -41.05 -35.74
N GLY A 341 11.44 -40.15 -36.55
CA GLY A 341 12.39 -40.46 -37.63
C GLY A 341 11.88 -41.39 -38.75
N ASN A 342 10.57 -41.56 -38.91
CA ASN A 342 10.01 -42.54 -39.86
C ASN A 342 9.92 -41.99 -41.29
N THR A 343 9.85 -42.90 -42.26
CA THR A 343 9.64 -42.55 -43.68
C THR A 343 8.40 -43.28 -44.24
N ASN A 344 7.55 -42.58 -44.98
CA ASN A 344 6.35 -43.12 -45.64
C ASN A 344 5.37 -43.81 -44.67
N VAL A 345 4.94 -43.13 -43.60
CA VAL A 345 3.93 -43.66 -42.68
C VAL A 345 2.53 -43.19 -43.06
N THR A 346 1.62 -44.13 -43.32
CA THR A 346 0.21 -43.87 -43.61
C THR A 346 -0.66 -44.10 -42.37
N LEU A 347 -1.48 -43.12 -41.98
CA LEU A 347 -2.46 -43.22 -40.91
C LEU A 347 -3.87 -43.05 -41.51
N GLU A 348 -4.73 -44.07 -41.42
CA GLU A 348 -6.06 -44.03 -42.04
C GLU A 348 -7.19 -44.53 -41.11
N ASN A 349 -8.29 -43.78 -40.99
CA ASN A 349 -9.47 -44.15 -40.18
C ASN A 349 -9.21 -44.43 -38.68
N ASN A 350 -8.13 -43.91 -38.10
CA ASN A 350 -7.83 -44.13 -36.68
C ASN A 350 -8.70 -43.21 -35.79
N THR A 351 -9.10 -43.68 -34.61
CA THR A 351 -9.87 -42.89 -33.62
C THR A 351 -9.04 -42.70 -32.35
N LEU A 352 -8.77 -41.46 -31.98
CA LEU A 352 -7.83 -41.10 -30.93
C LEU A 352 -8.55 -40.21 -29.91
N TYR A 353 -8.60 -40.60 -28.64
CA TYR A 353 -9.50 -39.97 -27.64
C TYR A 353 -8.80 -39.63 -26.31
N LYS A 354 -8.82 -38.36 -25.89
CA LYS A 354 -8.26 -37.89 -24.60
C LYS A 354 -6.83 -38.37 -24.33
N ASN A 355 -5.98 -38.38 -25.34
CA ASN A 355 -4.54 -38.57 -25.14
C ASN A 355 -3.95 -37.24 -24.68
N TYR A 356 -3.23 -37.25 -23.55
CA TYR A 356 -3.05 -36.06 -22.70
C TYR A 356 -2.23 -34.94 -23.34
N LEU A 357 -1.11 -35.27 -24.01
CA LEU A 357 -0.35 -34.31 -24.79
C LEU A 357 -0.81 -34.31 -26.24
N TYR A 358 -0.77 -35.47 -26.90
CA TYR A 358 -0.96 -35.59 -28.35
C TYR A 358 -1.90 -36.73 -28.75
N GLY A 359 -2.82 -36.48 -29.69
CA GLY A 359 -3.48 -37.56 -30.42
C GLY A 359 -2.46 -38.27 -31.32
N ILE A 360 -1.75 -37.48 -32.13
CA ILE A 360 -0.63 -37.92 -32.96
C ILE A 360 0.54 -36.95 -32.74
N SER A 361 1.70 -37.45 -32.34
CA SER A 361 2.94 -36.65 -32.23
C SER A 361 3.95 -37.05 -33.30
N ILE A 362 4.54 -36.08 -33.98
CA ILE A 362 5.55 -36.30 -35.02
C ILE A 362 6.81 -35.50 -34.69
N TYR A 363 7.91 -36.19 -34.40
CA TYR A 363 9.18 -35.56 -33.99
C TYR A 363 10.16 -35.35 -35.15
N SER A 364 10.12 -36.20 -36.18
CA SER A 364 11.01 -36.09 -37.35
C SER A 364 10.60 -37.10 -38.44
N GLY A 365 11.18 -36.97 -39.64
CA GLY A 365 10.92 -37.86 -40.77
C GLY A 365 9.90 -37.30 -41.78
N ASN A 366 9.56 -38.10 -42.78
CA ASN A 366 8.95 -37.65 -44.03
C ASN A 366 7.96 -38.65 -44.65
N GLY A 367 7.18 -38.20 -45.63
CA GLY A 367 6.20 -39.00 -46.35
C GLY A 367 4.98 -39.37 -45.50
N TYR A 368 4.64 -38.56 -44.48
CA TYR A 368 3.49 -38.81 -43.63
C TYR A 368 2.17 -38.59 -44.38
N ASN A 369 1.36 -39.63 -44.52
CA ASN A 369 0.09 -39.59 -45.24
C ASN A 369 -1.09 -39.86 -44.28
N LEU A 370 -1.83 -38.82 -43.92
CA LEU A 370 -2.92 -38.87 -42.94
C LEU A 370 -4.25 -38.60 -43.65
N THR A 371 -5.21 -39.51 -43.54
CA THR A 371 -6.61 -39.28 -43.97
C THR A 371 -7.62 -39.94 -43.01
N LYS A 372 -8.82 -39.37 -42.88
CA LYS A 372 -9.98 -39.91 -42.13
C LYS A 372 -9.73 -40.19 -40.64
N ASN A 373 -8.65 -39.67 -40.06
CA ASN A 373 -8.37 -39.86 -38.63
C ASN A 373 -9.25 -38.94 -37.79
N LYS A 374 -9.92 -39.48 -36.77
CA LYS A 374 -10.75 -38.73 -35.82
C LYS A 374 -10.03 -38.57 -34.50
N LEU A 375 -9.67 -37.33 -34.17
CA LEU A 375 -9.05 -36.95 -32.93
C LEU A 375 -10.11 -36.24 -32.08
N ILE A 376 -10.27 -36.69 -30.84
CA ILE A 376 -11.36 -36.26 -29.96
C ILE A 376 -10.74 -35.91 -28.61
N ASP A 377 -10.96 -34.69 -28.14
CA ASP A 377 -10.28 -34.11 -26.96
C ASP A 377 -8.73 -34.24 -27.02
N CYS A 378 -8.16 -34.23 -28.23
CA CYS A 378 -6.73 -34.23 -28.54
C CYS A 378 -6.51 -33.86 -30.03
N GLY A 379 -5.27 -33.63 -30.47
CA GLY A 379 -4.92 -33.20 -31.82
C GLY A 379 -3.60 -33.77 -32.37
N LEU A 380 -3.22 -33.34 -33.57
CA LEU A 380 -1.96 -33.67 -34.24
C LEU A 380 -0.92 -32.60 -33.89
N ASN A 381 0.33 -32.95 -33.57
CA ASN A 381 1.39 -31.95 -33.52
C ASN A 381 2.69 -32.44 -34.14
N PHE A 382 3.34 -31.54 -34.87
CA PHE A 382 4.75 -31.64 -35.20
C PHE A 382 5.56 -30.97 -34.09
N ILE A 383 6.56 -31.68 -33.56
CA ILE A 383 7.37 -31.23 -32.43
C ILE A 383 8.74 -30.75 -32.92
N TRP A 384 9.28 -31.38 -33.96
CA TRP A 384 10.49 -30.94 -34.65
C TRP A 384 10.45 -31.37 -36.12
N GLY A 385 11.31 -30.79 -36.94
CA GLY A 385 11.44 -31.10 -38.37
C GLY A 385 12.16 -30.01 -39.15
N ASN A 386 12.83 -30.38 -40.24
CA ASN A 386 13.38 -29.41 -41.20
C ASN A 386 12.32 -29.07 -42.27
N LEU A 387 12.47 -27.91 -42.92
CA LEU A 387 11.50 -27.39 -43.89
C LEU A 387 11.23 -28.33 -45.09
N VAL A 388 12.22 -29.15 -45.49
CA VAL A 388 12.10 -30.05 -46.66
C VAL A 388 11.22 -31.26 -46.34
N ASP A 389 11.38 -31.84 -45.14
CA ASP A 389 10.57 -32.99 -44.70
C ASP A 389 9.06 -32.66 -44.71
N PHE A 390 8.67 -31.47 -44.23
CA PHE A 390 7.27 -31.05 -44.23
C PHE A 390 6.63 -31.00 -45.62
N TYR A 391 7.40 -30.70 -46.67
CA TYR A 391 6.91 -30.64 -48.05
C TYR A 391 6.55 -32.02 -48.63
N THR A 392 6.94 -33.11 -47.97
CA THR A 392 6.65 -34.49 -48.39
C THR A 392 5.35 -35.06 -47.81
N ASN A 393 4.73 -34.37 -46.84
CA ASN A 393 3.59 -34.88 -46.08
C ASN A 393 2.26 -34.55 -46.76
N ASN A 394 1.35 -35.53 -46.81
CA ASN A 394 -0.01 -35.38 -47.32
C ASN A 394 -1.02 -35.52 -46.17
N ILE A 395 -1.59 -34.41 -45.71
CA ILE A 395 -2.52 -34.38 -44.58
C ILE A 395 -3.75 -33.59 -45.03
N ASP A 396 -4.84 -34.30 -45.32
CA ASP A 396 -6.05 -33.70 -45.87
C ASP A 396 -7.08 -33.31 -44.79
N THR A 397 -8.13 -32.59 -45.22
CA THR A 397 -9.23 -32.12 -44.38
C THR A 397 -10.23 -33.22 -43.98
N THR A 398 -9.99 -34.49 -44.34
CA THR A 398 -10.77 -35.63 -43.82
C THR A 398 -10.27 -36.08 -42.45
N ASN A 399 -9.10 -35.61 -42.02
CA ASN A 399 -8.69 -35.68 -40.63
C ASN A 399 -9.43 -34.61 -39.82
N GLU A 400 -9.96 -34.98 -38.67
CA GLU A 400 -10.84 -34.12 -37.87
C GLU A 400 -10.38 -34.06 -36.41
N VAL A 401 -10.39 -32.86 -35.83
CA VAL A 401 -10.40 -32.67 -34.37
C VAL A 401 -11.80 -32.29 -33.94
N ASN A 402 -12.44 -33.09 -33.07
CA ASN A 402 -13.79 -32.87 -32.55
C ASN A 402 -14.84 -32.66 -33.66
N ASN A 403 -14.78 -33.48 -34.72
CA ASN A 403 -15.61 -33.41 -35.94
C ASN A 403 -15.45 -32.10 -36.76
N ARG A 404 -14.28 -31.46 -36.68
CA ARG A 404 -13.90 -30.27 -37.46
C ARG A 404 -12.56 -30.50 -38.17
N PRO A 405 -12.37 -30.09 -39.44
CA PRO A 405 -11.16 -30.42 -40.19
C PRO A 405 -9.87 -29.93 -39.55
N ILE A 406 -8.81 -30.73 -39.66
CA ILE A 406 -7.43 -30.27 -39.53
C ILE A 406 -7.02 -29.62 -40.84
N TYR A 407 -6.47 -28.42 -40.76
CA TYR A 407 -5.91 -27.71 -41.91
C TYR A 407 -4.38 -27.73 -41.85
N TYR A 408 -3.75 -28.57 -42.66
CA TYR A 408 -2.31 -28.57 -42.90
C TYR A 408 -2.01 -27.72 -44.13
N ILE A 409 -1.41 -26.54 -43.93
CA ILE A 409 -1.17 -25.55 -44.98
C ILE A 409 0.34 -25.33 -45.10
N VAL A 410 0.88 -25.49 -46.32
CA VAL A 410 2.31 -25.51 -46.60
C VAL A 410 2.65 -24.55 -47.72
N ASN A 411 3.71 -23.75 -47.54
CA ASN A 411 4.35 -22.93 -48.59
C ASN A 411 3.37 -22.04 -49.40
N LYS A 412 2.48 -21.34 -48.70
CA LYS A 412 1.55 -20.34 -49.26
C LYS A 412 1.86 -18.95 -48.69
N THR A 413 1.40 -17.92 -49.40
CA THR A 413 1.39 -16.54 -48.90
C THR A 413 -0.02 -15.95 -48.97
N ALA A 414 -0.26 -14.90 -48.17
CA ALA A 414 -1.53 -14.16 -48.12
C ALA A 414 -2.79 -15.02 -47.91
N ILE A 415 -2.70 -16.10 -47.11
CA ILE A 415 -3.88 -16.95 -46.79
C ILE A 415 -4.90 -16.19 -45.94
N GLY A 416 -6.17 -16.59 -46.06
CA GLY A 416 -7.28 -15.96 -45.35
C GLY A 416 -8.38 -16.94 -44.97
N LYS A 417 -9.50 -16.41 -44.44
CA LYS A 417 -10.59 -17.20 -43.85
C LYS A 417 -11.13 -18.39 -44.69
N PRO A 418 -11.17 -18.34 -46.04
CA PRO A 418 -11.53 -19.49 -46.85
C PRO A 418 -10.55 -20.68 -46.76
N ASP A 419 -9.27 -20.45 -46.48
CA ASP A 419 -8.23 -21.49 -46.40
C ASP A 419 -8.33 -22.35 -45.13
N TYR A 420 -9.09 -21.92 -44.10
CA TYR A 420 -9.16 -22.57 -42.78
C TYR A 420 -10.60 -22.60 -42.19
N LEU A 421 -11.62 -22.67 -43.04
CA LEU A 421 -13.03 -22.59 -42.65
C LEU A 421 -13.42 -23.68 -41.64
N ASN A 422 -13.94 -23.27 -40.48
CA ASN A 422 -14.38 -24.15 -39.38
C ASN A 422 -13.28 -25.11 -38.86
N ALA A 423 -12.01 -24.72 -38.91
CA ALA A 423 -10.90 -25.52 -38.40
C ALA A 423 -11.14 -26.07 -36.97
N GLY A 424 -10.82 -27.35 -36.77
CA GLY A 424 -10.63 -27.95 -35.45
C GLY A 424 -9.21 -27.71 -34.93
N GLN A 425 -8.25 -27.67 -35.85
CA GLN A 425 -6.85 -27.39 -35.64
C GLN A 425 -6.23 -26.81 -36.92
N LEU A 426 -5.23 -25.94 -36.79
CA LEU A 426 -4.51 -25.33 -37.91
C LEU A 426 -2.99 -25.57 -37.76
N ILE A 427 -2.35 -26.05 -38.82
CA ILE A 427 -0.91 -26.31 -38.87
C ILE A 427 -0.35 -25.57 -40.08
N LEU A 428 0.56 -24.64 -39.84
CA LEU A 428 1.11 -23.70 -40.81
C LEU A 428 2.61 -23.96 -40.97
N ILE A 429 3.05 -24.35 -42.18
CA ILE A 429 4.46 -24.54 -42.52
C ILE A 429 4.86 -23.54 -43.61
N ASN A 430 5.83 -22.67 -43.33
CA ASN A 430 6.31 -21.63 -44.26
C ASN A 430 5.15 -20.83 -44.89
N ILE A 431 4.28 -20.33 -44.02
CA ILE A 431 3.16 -19.46 -44.36
C ILE A 431 3.57 -18.02 -44.07
N ASN A 432 3.44 -17.13 -45.06
CA ASN A 432 3.97 -15.77 -44.95
C ASN A 432 3.00 -14.68 -45.38
N ASN A 433 3.15 -13.49 -44.80
CA ASN A 433 2.37 -12.28 -45.13
C ASN A 433 0.83 -12.50 -45.09
N SER A 434 0.34 -13.36 -44.18
CA SER A 434 -1.07 -13.83 -44.16
C SER A 434 -1.88 -13.28 -42.98
N ILE A 435 -3.21 -13.36 -43.06
CA ILE A 435 -4.13 -12.92 -41.99
C ILE A 435 -4.97 -14.11 -41.50
N ILE A 436 -4.64 -14.60 -40.31
CA ILE A 436 -5.32 -15.70 -39.64
C ILE A 436 -6.22 -15.10 -38.55
N LYS A 437 -7.54 -15.26 -38.67
CA LYS A 437 -8.46 -14.62 -37.70
C LYS A 437 -9.83 -15.28 -37.57
N ASP A 438 -10.57 -14.86 -36.55
CA ASP A 438 -11.94 -15.27 -36.23
C ASP A 438 -12.07 -16.80 -36.01
N LEU A 439 -11.14 -17.37 -35.25
CA LEU A 439 -11.04 -18.81 -34.97
C LEU A 439 -11.41 -19.14 -33.52
N ASN A 440 -12.02 -20.31 -33.30
CA ASN A 440 -12.28 -20.87 -31.96
C ASN A 440 -11.78 -22.32 -31.90
N LEU A 441 -10.61 -22.51 -31.29
CA LEU A 441 -9.82 -23.74 -31.33
C LEU A 441 -9.81 -24.34 -29.92
N TYR A 442 -10.41 -25.51 -29.75
CA TYR A 442 -10.62 -26.06 -28.42
C TYR A 442 -10.65 -27.59 -28.40
N ASN A 443 -10.29 -28.15 -27.24
CA ASN A 443 -10.16 -29.58 -26.99
C ASN A 443 -9.23 -30.26 -28.02
N THR A 444 -8.13 -29.59 -28.40
CA THR A 444 -7.08 -30.09 -29.31
C THR A 444 -5.72 -30.11 -28.61
N SER A 445 -4.72 -30.77 -29.17
CA SER A 445 -3.37 -30.76 -28.59
C SER A 445 -2.68 -29.39 -28.74
N VAL A 446 -2.79 -28.77 -29.92
CA VAL A 446 -2.30 -27.41 -30.18
C VAL A 446 -3.34 -26.67 -31.01
N GLY A 447 -3.75 -25.47 -30.62
CA GLY A 447 -4.72 -24.69 -31.41
C GLY A 447 -4.19 -24.33 -32.81
N ILE A 448 -3.06 -23.63 -32.84
CA ILE A 448 -2.29 -23.35 -34.06
C ILE A 448 -0.83 -23.76 -33.86
N THR A 449 -0.31 -24.60 -34.75
CA THR A 449 1.12 -24.92 -34.87
C THR A 449 1.71 -24.10 -36.02
N SER A 450 2.82 -23.39 -35.80
CA SER A 450 3.43 -22.48 -36.78
C SER A 450 4.94 -22.73 -36.91
N PHE A 451 5.39 -23.20 -38.07
CA PHE A 451 6.78 -23.56 -38.33
C PHE A 451 7.33 -22.74 -39.50
N PHE A 452 8.48 -22.09 -39.33
CA PHE A 452 9.14 -21.23 -40.33
C PHE A 452 8.23 -20.16 -40.95
N CYS A 453 7.28 -19.59 -40.18
CA CYS A 453 6.28 -18.64 -40.68
C CYS A 453 6.66 -17.18 -40.35
N TYR A 454 6.52 -16.27 -41.31
CA TYR A 454 6.97 -14.88 -41.18
C TYR A 454 5.93 -13.83 -41.62
N ASN A 455 5.93 -12.68 -40.93
CA ASN A 455 5.10 -11.50 -41.26
C ASN A 455 3.57 -11.75 -41.23
N ASN A 456 3.08 -12.73 -40.47
CA ASN A 456 1.64 -13.03 -40.40
C ASN A 456 0.95 -12.26 -39.27
N THR A 457 -0.34 -12.00 -39.43
CA THR A 457 -1.19 -11.42 -38.38
C THR A 457 -2.22 -12.44 -37.90
N PHE A 458 -2.19 -12.75 -36.61
CA PHE A 458 -3.14 -13.56 -35.87
C PHE A 458 -4.03 -12.62 -35.03
N SER A 459 -5.35 -12.68 -35.19
CA SER A 459 -6.25 -11.78 -34.44
C SER A 459 -7.65 -12.33 -34.20
N ASN A 460 -8.29 -11.93 -33.09
CA ASN A 460 -9.64 -12.40 -32.73
C ASN A 460 -9.73 -13.94 -32.71
N ILE A 461 -8.82 -14.59 -31.99
CA ILE A 461 -8.75 -16.05 -31.86
C ILE A 461 -9.02 -16.45 -30.41
N SER A 462 -9.89 -17.43 -30.21
CA SER A 462 -10.07 -18.14 -28.94
C SER A 462 -9.35 -19.48 -29.02
N SER A 463 -8.44 -19.76 -28.08
CA SER A 463 -7.73 -21.03 -27.96
C SER A 463 -7.78 -21.55 -26.52
N SER A 464 -8.53 -22.63 -26.27
CA SER A 464 -8.90 -23.03 -24.91
C SER A 464 -9.05 -24.54 -24.70
N PHE A 465 -8.72 -25.03 -23.49
CA PHE A 465 -8.73 -26.46 -23.16
C PHE A 465 -7.83 -27.30 -24.09
N ASN A 466 -6.76 -26.69 -24.60
CA ASN A 466 -5.75 -27.33 -25.44
C ASN A 466 -4.48 -27.64 -24.62
N TYR A 467 -3.63 -28.59 -25.04
CA TYR A 467 -2.33 -28.73 -24.37
C TYR A 467 -1.44 -27.49 -24.62
N ARG A 468 -1.52 -26.89 -25.80
CA ARG A 468 -1.00 -25.53 -26.07
C ARG A 468 -2.04 -24.67 -26.77
N GLY A 469 -2.14 -23.41 -26.38
CA GLY A 469 -2.96 -22.44 -27.09
C GLY A 469 -2.47 -22.25 -28.53
N PHE A 470 -1.24 -21.76 -28.73
CA PHE A 470 -0.45 -21.93 -29.96
C PHE A 470 0.93 -22.51 -29.64
N TYR A 471 1.62 -23.06 -30.65
CA TYR A 471 3.04 -23.41 -30.62
C TYR A 471 3.74 -22.86 -31.87
N PHE A 472 4.76 -22.03 -31.70
CA PHE A 472 5.53 -21.41 -32.78
C PHE A 472 6.98 -21.89 -32.70
N LEU A 473 7.53 -22.39 -33.82
CA LEU A 473 8.94 -22.78 -33.96
C LEU A 473 9.57 -22.06 -35.17
N PHE A 474 10.76 -21.49 -35.00
CA PHE A 474 11.51 -20.74 -36.03
C PHE A 474 10.69 -19.61 -36.72
N SER A 475 9.60 -19.14 -36.09
CA SER A 475 8.59 -18.28 -36.72
C SER A 475 8.70 -16.85 -36.21
N SER A 476 9.06 -15.90 -37.08
CA SER A 476 9.56 -14.58 -36.68
C SER A 476 8.83 -13.41 -37.38
N ASN A 477 8.84 -12.23 -36.75
CA ASN A 477 8.16 -11.01 -37.24
C ASN A 477 6.62 -11.14 -37.39
N ASN A 478 5.98 -12.06 -36.66
CA ASN A 478 4.52 -12.22 -36.66
C ASN A 478 3.85 -11.30 -35.60
N SER A 479 2.56 -11.02 -35.78
CA SER A 479 1.74 -10.26 -34.83
C SER A 479 0.60 -11.12 -34.29
N ILE A 480 0.42 -11.18 -32.97
CA ILE A 480 -0.72 -11.84 -32.29
C ILE A 480 -1.46 -10.80 -31.47
N SER A 481 -2.75 -10.59 -31.76
CA SER A 481 -3.51 -9.52 -31.12
C SER A 481 -4.95 -9.88 -30.75
N ASN A 482 -5.49 -9.21 -29.72
CA ASN A 482 -6.91 -9.27 -29.35
C ASN A 482 -7.46 -10.71 -29.28
N SER A 483 -6.67 -11.65 -28.73
CA SER A 483 -6.95 -13.09 -28.72
C SER A 483 -6.91 -13.64 -27.29
N ASN A 484 -7.66 -14.72 -27.06
CA ASN A 484 -7.92 -15.29 -25.74
C ASN A 484 -7.37 -16.72 -25.64
N PHE A 485 -6.42 -16.95 -24.74
CA PHE A 485 -5.73 -18.21 -24.51
C PHE A 485 -6.06 -18.69 -23.10
N THR A 486 -7.06 -19.58 -22.93
CA THR A 486 -7.67 -19.84 -21.61
C THR A 486 -7.81 -21.31 -21.25
N TYR A 487 -7.57 -21.67 -19.99
CA TYR A 487 -7.76 -23.04 -19.47
C TYR A 487 -6.94 -24.13 -20.20
N ASN A 488 -5.75 -23.78 -20.70
CA ASN A 488 -4.91 -24.73 -21.45
C ASN A 488 -4.17 -25.70 -20.52
N TYR A 489 -4.10 -26.98 -20.89
CA TYR A 489 -3.51 -28.06 -20.09
C TYR A 489 -1.97 -28.05 -20.06
N GLY A 490 -1.35 -27.16 -20.83
CA GLY A 490 0.06 -26.79 -20.77
C GLY A 490 0.17 -25.26 -20.84
N TYR A 491 0.59 -24.76 -22.00
CA TYR A 491 0.92 -23.34 -22.22
C TYR A 491 -0.23 -22.55 -22.88
N GLY A 492 -0.34 -21.26 -22.57
CA GLY A 492 -1.20 -20.33 -23.32
C GLY A 492 -0.62 -19.97 -24.69
N LEU A 493 0.63 -19.52 -24.70
CA LEU A 493 1.45 -19.30 -25.90
C LEU A 493 2.86 -19.85 -25.65
N ASP A 494 3.40 -20.57 -26.62
CA ASP A 494 4.74 -21.17 -26.59
C ASP A 494 5.48 -20.83 -27.89
N PHE A 495 6.67 -20.26 -27.77
CA PHE A 495 7.51 -19.74 -28.85
C PHE A 495 8.95 -20.24 -28.70
N ASP A 496 9.48 -20.87 -29.75
CA ASP A 496 10.78 -21.56 -29.76
C ASP A 496 11.62 -21.10 -30.98
N ASP A 497 12.84 -20.64 -30.73
CA ASP A 497 13.71 -19.88 -31.67
C ASP A 497 12.96 -18.78 -32.47
N CYS A 498 12.14 -18.01 -31.76
CA CYS A 498 11.13 -17.10 -32.33
C CYS A 498 11.47 -15.62 -32.07
N ASN A 499 11.74 -14.85 -33.13
CA ASN A 499 12.31 -13.49 -33.01
C ASN A 499 11.38 -12.39 -33.55
N ASN A 500 11.49 -11.17 -33.02
CA ASN A 500 10.80 -9.96 -33.49
C ASN A 500 9.25 -10.03 -33.55
N ASN A 501 8.62 -11.00 -32.87
CA ASN A 501 7.17 -11.13 -32.86
C ASN A 501 6.54 -10.05 -31.96
N THR A 502 5.30 -9.64 -32.26
CA THR A 502 4.53 -8.68 -31.44
C THR A 502 3.28 -9.37 -30.88
N ILE A 503 3.12 -9.33 -29.56
CA ILE A 503 2.05 -9.97 -28.81
C ILE A 503 1.32 -8.86 -28.07
N ILE A 504 0.15 -8.43 -28.55
CA ILE A 504 -0.50 -7.18 -28.12
C ILE A 504 -1.98 -7.33 -27.75
N GLY A 505 -2.35 -6.93 -26.53
CA GLY A 505 -3.76 -6.87 -26.11
C GLY A 505 -4.45 -8.25 -26.03
N ASN A 506 -3.73 -9.31 -25.68
CA ASN A 506 -4.27 -10.66 -25.54
C ASN A 506 -4.62 -10.98 -24.08
N THR A 507 -5.60 -11.86 -23.87
CA THR A 507 -5.90 -12.43 -22.55
C THR A 507 -5.32 -13.84 -22.47
N ILE A 508 -4.48 -14.11 -21.48
CA ILE A 508 -3.79 -15.40 -21.32
C ILE A 508 -4.01 -15.87 -19.87
N SER A 509 -4.81 -16.91 -19.63
CA SER A 509 -5.13 -17.30 -18.26
C SER A 509 -5.46 -18.77 -18.01
N ASN A 510 -5.35 -19.20 -16.75
CA ASN A 510 -5.70 -20.54 -16.31
C ASN A 510 -4.91 -21.67 -17.04
N SER A 511 -3.71 -21.36 -17.55
CA SER A 511 -2.81 -22.33 -18.17
C SER A 511 -2.11 -23.17 -17.09
N ARG A 512 -1.90 -24.47 -17.32
CA ARG A 512 -1.26 -25.37 -16.33
C ARG A 512 0.27 -25.26 -16.26
N LEU A 513 0.90 -24.56 -17.19
CA LEU A 513 2.31 -24.21 -17.18
C LEU A 513 2.44 -22.68 -17.21
N SER A 514 3.40 -22.13 -17.95
CA SER A 514 3.53 -20.70 -18.18
C SER A 514 2.32 -20.16 -18.95
N GLY A 515 1.91 -18.92 -18.67
CA GLY A 515 0.93 -18.22 -19.51
C GLY A 515 1.52 -17.99 -20.91
N LEU A 516 2.65 -17.28 -20.94
CA LEU A 516 3.44 -17.01 -22.13
C LEU A 516 4.87 -17.51 -21.91
N ASP A 517 5.35 -18.36 -22.83
CA ASP A 517 6.70 -18.91 -22.84
C ASP A 517 7.40 -18.51 -24.15
N ILE A 518 8.60 -17.92 -24.06
CA ILE A 518 9.34 -17.39 -25.22
C ILE A 518 10.84 -17.67 -25.12
N PHE A 519 11.36 -18.36 -26.12
CA PHE A 519 12.78 -18.43 -26.46
C PHE A 519 13.01 -17.63 -27.75
N GLY A 520 13.70 -16.49 -27.63
CA GLY A 520 14.07 -15.65 -28.78
C GLY A 520 14.13 -14.14 -28.49
N ASN A 521 14.59 -13.39 -29.49
CA ASN A 521 15.07 -12.02 -29.34
C ASN A 521 14.16 -10.98 -30.00
N GLY A 522 14.17 -9.74 -29.49
CA GLY A 522 13.49 -8.59 -30.11
C GLY A 522 11.95 -8.63 -30.10
N ASN A 523 11.35 -9.59 -29.40
CA ASN A 523 9.90 -9.74 -29.27
C ASN A 523 9.31 -8.62 -28.40
N LYS A 524 8.03 -8.28 -28.66
CA LYS A 524 7.31 -7.17 -28.03
C LYS A 524 6.03 -7.67 -27.40
N ILE A 525 5.94 -7.62 -26.07
CA ILE A 525 4.82 -8.07 -25.26
C ILE A 525 4.15 -6.81 -24.71
N ILE A 526 3.00 -6.41 -25.27
CA ILE A 526 2.39 -5.08 -25.06
C ILE A 526 0.94 -5.21 -24.57
N GLY A 527 0.59 -4.63 -23.41
CA GLY A 527 -0.82 -4.48 -23.01
C GLY A 527 -1.63 -5.77 -22.83
N ASN A 528 -0.97 -6.91 -22.62
CA ASN A 528 -1.63 -8.20 -22.41
C ASN A 528 -2.09 -8.37 -20.96
N THR A 529 -3.11 -9.19 -20.73
CA THR A 529 -3.57 -9.61 -19.39
C THR A 529 -3.22 -11.08 -19.18
N ILE A 530 -2.26 -11.36 -18.30
CA ILE A 530 -1.63 -12.69 -18.13
C ILE A 530 -1.80 -13.16 -16.69
N THR A 531 -2.81 -13.99 -16.42
CA THR A 531 -3.31 -14.22 -15.04
C THR A 531 -3.68 -15.66 -14.69
N ILE A 532 -3.58 -16.03 -13.42
CA ILE A 532 -4.04 -17.34 -12.89
C ILE A 532 -3.39 -18.55 -13.59
N ASN A 533 -2.19 -18.40 -14.17
CA ASN A 533 -1.44 -19.53 -14.73
C ASN A 533 -0.70 -20.27 -13.60
N THR A 534 -0.55 -21.60 -13.66
CA THR A 534 0.00 -22.37 -12.53
C THR A 534 1.51 -22.53 -12.51
N ARG A 535 2.23 -21.90 -13.46
CA ARG A 535 3.66 -21.57 -13.34
C ARG A 535 3.81 -20.05 -13.52
N TYR A 536 4.76 -19.60 -14.34
CA TYR A 536 5.01 -18.18 -14.58
C TYR A 536 3.84 -17.47 -15.28
N GLY A 537 3.72 -16.16 -15.09
CA GLY A 537 2.96 -15.31 -16.01
C GLY A 537 3.66 -15.27 -17.38
N ILE A 538 4.85 -14.69 -17.41
CA ILE A 538 5.79 -14.71 -18.55
C ILE A 538 7.05 -15.47 -18.15
N TYR A 539 7.49 -16.42 -18.97
CA TYR A 539 8.86 -16.94 -18.99
C TYR A 539 9.54 -16.46 -20.28
N LEU A 540 10.71 -15.84 -20.17
CA LEU A 540 11.41 -15.23 -21.30
C LEU A 540 12.91 -15.53 -21.27
N TYR A 541 13.40 -16.13 -22.35
CA TYR A 541 14.82 -16.34 -22.61
C TYR A 541 15.22 -15.65 -23.93
N GLY A 542 15.98 -14.56 -23.86
CA GLY A 542 16.54 -13.88 -25.04
C GLY A 542 16.70 -12.36 -24.92
N ASP A 543 17.43 -11.78 -25.87
CA ASP A 543 17.91 -10.40 -25.82
C ASP A 543 16.99 -9.39 -26.54
N ASN A 544 17.16 -8.10 -26.22
CA ASN A 544 16.51 -6.95 -26.87
C ASN A 544 14.96 -6.98 -26.84
N ASN A 545 14.37 -7.78 -25.95
CA ASN A 545 12.92 -7.93 -25.83
C ASN A 545 12.29 -6.69 -25.14
N ILE A 546 11.00 -6.45 -25.38
CA ILE A 546 10.25 -5.33 -24.77
C ILE A 546 8.97 -5.87 -24.14
N ILE A 547 8.86 -5.78 -22.82
CA ILE A 547 7.67 -6.12 -22.03
C ILE A 547 7.09 -4.81 -21.48
N THR A 548 5.97 -4.33 -22.01
CA THR A 548 5.44 -3.01 -21.63
C THR A 548 3.92 -2.97 -21.45
N ASP A 549 3.48 -2.22 -20.42
CA ASP A 549 2.07 -1.92 -20.14
C ASP A 549 1.17 -3.17 -19.90
N ASN A 550 1.74 -4.33 -19.55
CA ASN A 550 0.99 -5.57 -19.32
C ASN A 550 0.45 -5.68 -17.88
N ILE A 551 -0.65 -6.41 -17.70
CA ILE A 551 -1.20 -6.80 -16.38
C ILE A 551 -0.88 -8.27 -16.14
N ILE A 552 -0.12 -8.58 -15.09
CA ILE A 552 0.45 -9.90 -14.83
C ILE A 552 0.22 -10.27 -13.36
N SER A 553 -0.84 -11.03 -13.06
CA SER A 553 -1.27 -11.24 -11.68
C SER A 553 -1.88 -12.60 -11.35
N HIS A 554 -1.87 -12.97 -10.07
CA HIS A 554 -2.44 -14.22 -9.55
C HIS A 554 -1.83 -15.50 -10.13
N ASN A 555 -0.67 -15.44 -10.78
CA ASN A 555 0.04 -16.63 -11.25
C ASN A 555 0.64 -17.39 -10.04
N LYS A 556 0.80 -18.72 -10.14
CA LYS A 556 1.34 -19.54 -9.02
C LYS A 556 2.85 -19.58 -8.96
N GLY A 557 3.53 -19.28 -10.06
CA GLY A 557 4.95 -18.94 -10.05
C GLY A 557 5.15 -17.44 -9.86
N GLU A 558 6.26 -17.00 -10.42
CA GLU A 558 6.72 -15.64 -10.56
C GLU A 558 5.87 -14.91 -11.63
N GLY A 559 5.68 -13.60 -11.49
CA GLY A 559 4.94 -12.82 -12.49
C GLY A 559 5.67 -12.80 -13.83
N ILE A 560 6.93 -12.37 -13.81
CA ILE A 560 7.87 -12.49 -14.93
C ILE A 560 9.12 -13.21 -14.44
N TRP A 561 9.57 -14.23 -15.17
CA TRP A 561 10.92 -14.76 -15.10
C TRP A 561 11.67 -14.41 -16.39
N PHE A 562 12.88 -13.86 -16.28
CA PHE A 562 13.62 -13.35 -17.43
C PHE A 562 15.13 -13.65 -17.37
N TYR A 563 15.66 -14.16 -18.49
CA TYR A 563 17.09 -14.27 -18.79
C TYR A 563 17.41 -13.66 -20.15
N GLY A 564 18.44 -12.79 -20.23
CA GLY A 564 18.89 -12.16 -21.46
C GLY A 564 19.51 -10.77 -21.26
N LYS A 565 19.73 -10.03 -22.36
CA LYS A 565 20.38 -8.72 -22.35
C LYS A 565 19.64 -7.63 -23.11
N TYR A 566 19.83 -6.37 -22.71
CA TYR A 566 19.24 -5.18 -23.37
C TYR A 566 17.70 -5.15 -23.43
N THR A 567 17.04 -5.98 -22.61
CA THR A 567 15.58 -6.06 -22.52
C THR A 567 15.02 -4.83 -21.79
N LYS A 568 13.77 -4.47 -22.10
CA LYS A 568 13.06 -3.35 -21.46
C LYS A 568 11.75 -3.83 -20.84
N ILE A 569 11.62 -3.67 -19.53
CA ILE A 569 10.44 -4.05 -18.74
C ILE A 569 9.85 -2.75 -18.18
N LEU A 570 8.78 -2.23 -18.79
CA LEU A 570 8.29 -0.86 -18.61
C LEU A 570 6.79 -0.80 -18.24
N ARG A 571 6.39 -0.08 -17.20
CA ARG A 571 4.96 0.15 -16.82
C ARG A 571 4.07 -1.10 -16.67
N ASN A 572 4.64 -2.26 -16.36
CA ASN A 572 3.85 -3.46 -16.13
C ASN A 572 3.25 -3.45 -14.71
N GLN A 573 2.04 -3.98 -14.56
CA GLN A 573 1.40 -4.26 -13.26
C GLN A 573 1.63 -5.72 -12.92
N ILE A 574 2.65 -6.00 -12.11
CA ILE A 574 3.13 -7.34 -11.79
C ILE A 574 2.79 -7.64 -10.33
N THR A 575 1.56 -8.10 -10.09
CA THR A 575 0.94 -8.05 -8.74
C THR A 575 0.32 -9.35 -8.29
N GLN A 576 0.25 -9.59 -6.97
CA GLN A 576 -0.50 -10.72 -6.40
C GLN A 576 -0.05 -12.11 -6.92
N ASN A 577 1.18 -12.26 -7.44
CA ASN A 577 1.71 -13.54 -7.87
C ASN A 577 2.20 -14.34 -6.66
N SER A 578 2.21 -15.68 -6.75
CA SER A 578 2.43 -16.56 -5.59
C SER A 578 3.91 -16.83 -5.27
N LYS A 579 4.81 -16.17 -5.98
CA LYS A 579 6.24 -16.03 -5.65
C LYS A 579 6.68 -14.58 -5.89
N HIS A 580 7.80 -14.36 -6.57
CA HIS A 580 8.34 -13.05 -6.92
C HIS A 580 7.44 -12.30 -7.91
N GLY A 581 7.48 -10.97 -7.90
CA GLY A 581 6.92 -10.15 -8.97
C GLY A 581 7.72 -10.37 -10.26
N LEU A 582 8.97 -9.88 -10.28
CA LEU A 582 9.92 -10.01 -11.38
C LEU A 582 11.20 -10.70 -10.89
N GLU A 583 11.64 -11.75 -11.58
CA GLU A 583 12.93 -12.42 -11.36
C GLU A 583 13.85 -12.19 -12.57
N LEU A 584 15.06 -11.70 -12.29
CA LEU A 584 16.19 -11.61 -13.22
C LEU A 584 17.21 -12.68 -12.90
N ASP A 585 17.40 -13.63 -13.81
CA ASP A 585 18.57 -14.51 -13.81
C ASP A 585 19.42 -14.18 -15.04
N GLY A 586 20.72 -13.92 -14.87
CA GLY A 586 21.64 -13.44 -15.91
C GLY A 586 21.33 -12.08 -16.54
N GLY A 587 20.18 -11.45 -16.21
CA GLY A 587 19.66 -10.23 -16.84
C GLY A 587 20.68 -9.09 -16.84
N SER A 588 21.10 -8.59 -18.01
CA SER A 588 22.20 -7.61 -18.10
C SER A 588 21.94 -6.46 -19.09
N TYR A 589 22.37 -5.24 -18.76
CA TYR A 589 22.02 -4.01 -19.50
C TYR A 589 20.50 -3.79 -19.67
N THR A 590 19.69 -4.37 -18.78
CA THR A 590 18.23 -4.34 -18.80
C THR A 590 17.72 -3.03 -18.22
N THR A 591 16.62 -2.48 -18.77
CA THR A 591 15.91 -1.34 -18.17
C THR A 591 14.61 -1.82 -17.53
N ILE A 592 14.51 -1.72 -16.22
CA ILE A 592 13.29 -1.99 -15.43
C ILE A 592 12.75 -0.62 -14.99
N SER A 593 11.68 -0.14 -15.63
CA SER A 593 11.19 1.24 -15.44
C SER A 593 9.70 1.33 -15.16
N GLU A 594 9.28 2.20 -14.25
CA GLU A 594 7.86 2.59 -14.07
C GLU A 594 6.90 1.41 -13.73
N ASN A 595 7.42 0.23 -13.37
CA ASN A 595 6.58 -0.96 -13.09
C ASN A 595 5.99 -0.88 -11.68
N ASN A 596 4.81 -1.49 -11.49
CA ASN A 596 4.22 -1.73 -10.18
C ASN A 596 4.40 -3.21 -9.82
N MET A 597 5.28 -3.51 -8.87
CA MET A 597 5.63 -4.85 -8.39
C MET A 597 5.16 -4.98 -6.93
N SER A 598 3.87 -5.27 -6.72
CA SER A 598 3.23 -5.21 -5.39
C SER A 598 2.31 -6.37 -5.03
N ASN A 599 2.09 -6.58 -3.73
CA ASN A 599 1.24 -7.66 -3.19
C ASN A 599 1.70 -9.10 -3.57
N ASN A 600 2.92 -9.29 -4.06
CA ASN A 600 3.44 -10.62 -4.42
C ASN A 600 3.85 -11.42 -3.18
N LYS A 601 3.80 -12.76 -3.25
CA LYS A 601 4.00 -13.65 -2.09
C LYS A 601 5.45 -13.97 -1.74
N ASN A 602 6.41 -13.55 -2.57
CA ASN A 602 7.81 -13.44 -2.17
C ASN A 602 8.30 -12.01 -2.46
N HIS A 603 9.46 -11.82 -3.09
CA HIS A 603 10.03 -10.48 -3.30
C HIS A 603 9.34 -9.70 -4.44
N GLY A 604 9.33 -8.37 -4.39
CA GLY A 604 8.85 -7.56 -5.51
C GLY A 604 9.71 -7.73 -6.75
N LEU A 605 11.02 -7.56 -6.59
CA LEU A 605 12.07 -7.78 -7.59
C LEU A 605 13.19 -8.66 -7.01
N ASP A 606 13.53 -9.75 -7.69
CA ASP A 606 14.70 -10.60 -7.39
C ASP A 606 15.73 -10.50 -8.52
N ILE A 607 16.99 -10.22 -8.19
CA ILE A 607 18.11 -10.16 -9.12
C ILE A 607 19.12 -11.22 -8.71
N ARG A 608 18.96 -12.43 -9.25
CA ARG A 608 19.80 -13.59 -8.95
C ARG A 608 21.22 -13.37 -9.45
N SER A 609 21.35 -12.94 -10.69
CA SER A 609 22.62 -12.60 -11.33
C SER A 609 22.40 -11.62 -12.48
N GLY A 610 23.41 -10.81 -12.81
CA GLY A 610 23.29 -9.80 -13.86
C GLY A 610 24.10 -8.52 -13.62
N TYR A 611 24.34 -7.74 -14.68
CA TYR A 611 25.18 -6.54 -14.56
C TYR A 611 24.76 -5.35 -15.43
N ASN A 612 25.13 -4.14 -14.98
CA ASN A 612 24.83 -2.85 -15.64
C ASN A 612 23.33 -2.60 -15.91
N ASN A 613 22.43 -3.16 -15.10
CA ASN A 613 20.99 -2.91 -15.24
C ASN A 613 20.61 -1.54 -14.66
N THR A 614 19.53 -0.95 -15.19
CA THR A 614 18.94 0.30 -14.69
C THR A 614 17.54 0.00 -14.14
N ILE A 615 17.35 0.22 -12.84
CA ILE A 615 16.09 0.00 -12.11
C ILE A 615 15.61 1.39 -11.67
N ILE A 616 14.61 1.95 -12.37
CA ILE A 616 14.23 3.36 -12.22
C ILE A 616 12.73 3.62 -12.14
N GLY A 617 12.26 4.44 -11.20
CA GLY A 617 10.86 4.88 -11.17
C GLY A 617 9.83 3.78 -10.83
N ASN A 618 10.25 2.63 -10.30
CA ASN A 618 9.34 1.50 -10.01
C ASN A 618 8.66 1.66 -8.65
N LEU A 619 7.41 1.24 -8.56
CA LEU A 619 6.67 1.08 -7.30
C LEU A 619 6.79 -0.38 -6.84
N ILE A 620 7.32 -0.59 -5.64
CA ILE A 620 7.65 -1.89 -5.08
C ILE A 620 7.14 -1.96 -3.64
N SER A 621 5.90 -2.46 -3.46
CA SER A 621 5.20 -2.37 -2.17
C SER A 621 4.34 -3.55 -1.78
N GLU A 622 4.08 -3.70 -0.47
CA GLU A 622 3.14 -4.69 0.07
C GLU A 622 3.49 -6.15 -0.30
N ASN A 623 4.75 -6.43 -0.65
CA ASN A 623 5.20 -7.80 -0.94
C ASN A 623 5.50 -8.53 0.38
N ASN A 624 5.19 -9.83 0.44
CA ASN A 624 5.36 -10.63 1.66
C ASN A 624 6.81 -11.03 1.98
N GLY A 625 7.75 -10.71 1.08
CA GLY A 625 9.19 -10.78 1.35
C GLY A 625 9.85 -9.41 1.19
N ARG A 626 11.08 -9.39 0.69
CA ARG A 626 11.83 -8.16 0.37
C ARG A 626 11.15 -7.33 -0.73
N GLY A 627 11.37 -6.02 -0.74
CA GLY A 627 11.06 -5.18 -1.90
C GLY A 627 11.95 -5.56 -3.08
N ILE A 628 13.26 -5.36 -2.93
CA ILE A 628 14.31 -5.76 -3.88
C ILE A 628 15.29 -6.72 -3.20
N ASN A 629 15.67 -7.81 -3.88
CA ASN A 629 16.73 -8.71 -3.45
C ASN A 629 17.81 -8.85 -4.53
N VAL A 630 19.10 -8.84 -4.16
CA VAL A 630 20.23 -8.86 -5.09
C VAL A 630 21.28 -9.89 -4.64
N LEU A 631 21.34 -11.04 -5.33
CA LEU A 631 22.17 -12.18 -4.93
C LEU A 631 23.60 -12.13 -5.50
N SER A 632 23.78 -11.71 -6.75
CA SER A 632 25.12 -11.55 -7.34
C SER A 632 25.18 -10.42 -8.41
N GLY A 633 24.35 -9.39 -8.23
CA GLY A 633 24.27 -8.27 -9.17
C GLY A 633 25.50 -7.37 -9.14
N GLU A 634 26.05 -7.04 -10.31
CA GLU A 634 27.21 -6.13 -10.45
C GLU A 634 26.87 -4.80 -11.15
N SER A 635 27.35 -3.68 -10.62
CA SER A 635 27.27 -2.36 -11.28
C SER A 635 25.85 -1.91 -11.69
N ASN A 636 24.82 -2.37 -10.99
CA ASN A 636 23.43 -1.98 -11.28
C ASN A 636 23.09 -0.63 -10.63
N ASN A 637 22.22 0.15 -11.27
CA ASN A 637 21.83 1.48 -10.82
C ASN A 637 20.34 1.52 -10.45
N PHE A 638 20.08 1.78 -9.17
CA PHE A 638 18.75 1.88 -8.56
C PHE A 638 18.47 3.36 -8.24
N THR A 639 17.54 4.00 -8.95
CA THR A 639 17.17 5.40 -8.69
C THR A 639 15.66 5.66 -8.79
N TRP A 640 15.12 6.62 -8.03
CA TRP A 640 13.71 7.04 -8.12
C TRP A 640 12.68 5.91 -7.87
N ASN A 641 13.05 4.81 -7.20
CA ASN A 641 12.11 3.73 -6.89
C ASN A 641 11.40 3.99 -5.55
N ASP A 642 10.10 3.73 -5.51
CA ASP A 642 9.24 3.75 -4.33
C ASP A 642 9.24 2.35 -3.68
N ILE A 643 10.03 2.16 -2.63
CA ILE A 643 10.25 0.85 -1.97
C ILE A 643 9.64 0.91 -0.57
N LYS A 644 8.41 0.40 -0.41
CA LYS A 644 7.60 0.72 0.78
C LYS A 644 6.63 -0.36 1.23
N PHE A 645 6.38 -0.46 2.54
CA PHE A 645 5.44 -1.43 3.13
C PHE A 645 5.71 -2.91 2.75
N ASN A 646 6.96 -3.30 2.51
CA ASN A 646 7.30 -4.71 2.29
C ASN A 646 7.54 -5.40 3.65
N ASP A 647 7.06 -6.64 3.80
CA ASP A 647 7.01 -7.35 5.10
C ASP A 647 8.40 -7.71 5.66
N GLU A 648 9.42 -7.81 4.80
CA GLU A 648 10.82 -7.98 5.19
C GLU A 648 11.63 -6.69 4.93
N ILE A 649 12.68 -6.77 4.11
CA ILE A 649 13.65 -5.70 3.90
C ILE A 649 13.31 -4.92 2.62
N GLY A 650 13.38 -3.59 2.64
CA GLY A 650 13.14 -2.76 1.46
C GLY A 650 14.06 -3.15 0.29
N ILE A 651 15.37 -3.16 0.54
CA ILE A 651 16.37 -3.72 -0.39
C ILE A 651 17.45 -4.53 0.35
N THR A 652 17.89 -5.64 -0.23
CA THR A 652 19.03 -6.45 0.27
C THR A 652 20.07 -6.71 -0.80
N PHE A 653 21.35 -6.53 -0.44
CA PHE A 653 22.51 -7.01 -1.17
C PHE A 653 23.24 -8.09 -0.35
N VAL A 654 23.53 -9.25 -0.95
CA VAL A 654 24.34 -10.31 -0.29
C VAL A 654 25.80 -10.26 -0.76
N GLU A 655 26.67 -11.06 -0.12
CA GLU A 655 28.14 -11.04 -0.25
C GLU A 655 28.73 -10.87 -1.67
N ASN A 656 28.09 -11.46 -2.70
CA ASN A 656 28.59 -11.44 -4.08
C ASN A 656 28.14 -10.21 -4.90
N ALA A 657 27.19 -9.41 -4.41
CA ALA A 657 26.69 -8.22 -5.09
C ALA A 657 27.63 -7.02 -4.85
N LYS A 658 28.07 -6.36 -5.94
CA LYS A 658 29.10 -5.33 -5.87
C LYS A 658 28.97 -4.18 -6.88
N TRP A 659 29.57 -3.04 -6.55
CA TRP A 659 29.58 -1.82 -7.37
C TRP A 659 28.21 -1.25 -7.73
N ASN A 660 27.14 -1.70 -7.06
CA ASN A 660 25.79 -1.20 -7.29
C ASN A 660 25.66 0.23 -6.74
N LYS A 661 24.76 1.02 -7.33
CA LYS A 661 24.51 2.43 -6.95
C LYS A 661 23.05 2.60 -6.56
N ILE A 662 22.82 3.16 -5.38
CA ILE A 662 21.49 3.32 -4.79
C ILE A 662 21.36 4.79 -4.36
N ASN A 663 20.65 5.62 -5.12
CA ASN A 663 20.46 7.05 -4.85
C ASN A 663 19.10 7.52 -5.38
N ASN A 664 18.53 8.56 -4.78
CA ASN A 664 17.20 9.09 -5.06
C ASN A 664 16.04 8.08 -4.95
N ASN A 665 16.16 7.00 -4.17
CA ASN A 665 15.04 6.09 -3.90
C ASN A 665 14.29 6.51 -2.63
N ASN A 666 13.04 6.08 -2.49
CA ASN A 666 12.21 6.33 -1.30
C ASN A 666 12.02 5.03 -0.53
N PHE A 667 12.63 4.92 0.65
CA PHE A 667 12.41 3.82 1.59
C PHE A 667 11.39 4.25 2.65
N ILE A 668 10.22 3.60 2.66
CA ILE A 668 9.10 3.99 3.54
C ILE A 668 8.46 2.77 4.19
N SER A 669 8.63 2.62 5.50
CA SER A 669 7.87 1.71 6.36
C SER A 669 7.93 0.24 5.91
N ASN A 670 9.10 -0.18 5.41
CA ASN A 670 9.46 -1.60 5.33
C ASN A 670 9.83 -2.09 6.75
N PHE A 671 9.83 -3.39 7.03
CA PHE A 671 10.22 -3.87 8.37
C PHE A 671 11.69 -3.55 8.69
N ILE A 672 12.56 -3.57 7.67
CA ILE A 672 13.91 -2.97 7.68
C ILE A 672 14.07 -2.22 6.35
N ASN A 673 14.58 -0.99 6.32
CA ASN A 673 14.69 -0.25 5.06
C ASN A 673 15.81 -0.78 4.14
N ALA A 674 16.99 -1.12 4.66
CA ALA A 674 18.11 -1.65 3.87
C ALA A 674 19.02 -2.65 4.61
N GLU A 675 19.57 -3.61 3.85
CA GLU A 675 20.66 -4.50 4.28
C GLU A 675 21.72 -4.65 3.17
N ASP A 676 22.99 -4.50 3.50
CA ASP A 676 24.14 -4.63 2.61
C ASP A 676 25.22 -5.52 3.25
N ASN A 677 25.33 -6.74 2.75
CA ASN A 677 26.46 -7.65 3.02
C ASN A 677 27.43 -7.69 1.84
N GLY A 678 27.17 -6.94 0.77
CA GLY A 678 27.95 -6.94 -0.46
C GLY A 678 29.26 -6.16 -0.34
N THR A 679 29.88 -5.85 -1.48
CA THR A 679 31.18 -5.15 -1.51
C THR A 679 31.19 -3.96 -2.46
N LEU A 680 31.68 -2.81 -2.00
CA LEU A 680 31.83 -1.59 -2.83
C LEU A 680 30.54 -1.10 -3.52
N ASN A 681 29.37 -1.43 -2.96
CA ASN A 681 28.10 -0.77 -3.28
C ASN A 681 28.13 0.66 -2.72
N ASN A 682 27.50 1.63 -3.38
CA ASN A 682 27.40 3.01 -2.91
C ASN A 682 25.94 3.46 -2.74
N TRP A 683 25.66 4.08 -1.61
CA TRP A 683 24.33 4.49 -1.18
C TRP A 683 24.05 5.99 -1.38
N ASP A 684 24.94 6.65 -2.11
CA ASP A 684 24.74 7.99 -2.65
C ASP A 684 25.36 8.08 -4.06
N ASN A 685 25.43 9.29 -4.62
CA ASN A 685 26.19 9.60 -5.83
C ASN A 685 27.29 10.66 -5.61
N GLY A 686 27.67 10.92 -4.35
CA GLY A 686 28.60 11.99 -3.95
C GLY A 686 27.99 13.41 -3.95
N VAL A 687 26.70 13.54 -4.22
CA VAL A 687 25.92 14.79 -4.14
C VAL A 687 24.59 14.56 -3.43
N ILE A 688 23.91 13.44 -3.68
CA ILE A 688 22.61 13.10 -3.08
C ILE A 688 22.44 11.59 -2.91
N GLY A 689 21.79 11.22 -1.81
CA GLY A 689 21.47 9.87 -1.36
C GLY A 689 19.99 9.53 -1.55
N ASN A 690 19.39 8.82 -0.60
CA ASN A 690 18.03 8.30 -0.65
C ASN A 690 17.16 8.91 0.46
N TYR A 691 15.84 8.87 0.30
CA TYR A 691 14.90 9.21 1.38
C TYR A 691 14.64 7.99 2.26
N TRP A 692 14.64 8.19 3.58
CA TRP A 692 14.50 7.16 4.60
C TRP A 692 13.47 7.62 5.65
N ASP A 693 12.36 6.89 5.83
CA ASP A 693 11.31 7.31 6.77
C ASP A 693 11.68 7.12 8.26
N ASP A 694 12.77 6.41 8.55
CA ASP A 694 13.36 6.23 9.88
C ASP A 694 14.60 7.09 10.15
N TYR A 695 15.00 7.99 9.24
CA TYR A 695 16.07 8.95 9.51
C TYR A 695 15.64 10.00 10.54
N THR A 696 16.55 10.33 11.47
CA THR A 696 16.29 11.24 12.60
C THR A 696 17.32 12.36 12.71
N GLY A 697 17.99 12.70 11.61
CA GLY A 697 18.87 13.86 11.55
C GLY A 697 18.09 15.14 11.26
N LYS A 698 18.77 16.08 10.61
CA LYS A 698 18.25 17.41 10.25
C LYS A 698 18.83 17.87 8.93
N ASP A 699 18.22 18.91 8.38
CA ASP A 699 18.83 19.84 7.45
C ASP A 699 18.98 21.20 8.17
N ASP A 700 20.13 21.44 8.81
CA ASP A 700 20.44 22.72 9.47
C ASP A 700 20.82 23.82 8.43
N ASN A 701 20.68 23.56 7.10
CA ASN A 701 21.10 24.44 6.02
C ASN A 701 20.02 24.79 4.94
N ASP A 702 18.92 24.03 4.86
CA ASP A 702 17.76 24.14 3.95
C ASP A 702 18.07 23.84 2.46
N ASP A 703 18.94 22.84 2.16
CA ASP A 703 19.24 22.39 0.79
C ASP A 703 18.56 21.05 0.38
N GLY A 704 17.83 20.42 1.29
CA GLY A 704 17.10 19.16 1.10
C GLY A 704 17.92 17.90 1.37
N ILE A 705 19.09 18.05 2.00
CA ILE A 705 20.00 16.97 2.34
C ILE A 705 20.25 16.98 3.85
N GLY A 706 20.18 15.80 4.47
CA GLY A 706 20.48 15.65 5.87
C GLY A 706 21.98 15.82 6.18
N ASP A 707 22.34 16.74 7.06
CA ASP A 707 23.73 17.05 7.47
C ASP A 707 24.47 15.89 8.17
N ALA A 708 23.76 14.80 8.50
CA ALA A 708 24.31 13.61 9.13
C ALA A 708 24.10 12.37 8.24
N PRO A 709 25.10 11.48 8.06
CA PRO A 709 24.91 10.24 7.31
C PRO A 709 23.82 9.33 7.91
N TYR A 710 22.99 8.73 7.06
CA TYR A 710 22.12 7.62 7.46
C TYR A 710 22.97 6.34 7.59
N THR A 711 23.02 5.81 8.81
CA THR A 711 23.90 4.67 9.20
C THR A 711 23.12 3.40 9.55
N ASN A 712 21.77 3.41 9.47
CA ASN A 712 20.93 2.24 9.73
C ASN A 712 20.78 1.34 8.47
N ILE A 713 21.88 1.14 7.74
CA ILE A 713 22.00 0.11 6.70
C ILE A 713 22.56 -1.12 7.40
N GLN A 714 21.77 -2.19 7.48
CA GLN A 714 22.17 -3.40 8.20
C GLN A 714 23.13 -4.26 7.36
N GLY A 715 23.69 -5.32 7.94
CA GLY A 715 24.58 -6.25 7.23
C GLY A 715 26.07 -5.98 7.40
N SER A 716 26.90 -6.84 6.78
CA SER A 716 28.35 -6.89 7.03
C SER A 716 29.20 -5.86 6.28
N ALA A 717 28.65 -5.11 5.32
CA ALA A 717 29.42 -4.15 4.53
C ALA A 717 29.83 -2.91 5.32
N GLY A 718 29.03 -2.51 6.33
CA GLY A 718 29.27 -1.29 7.10
C GLY A 718 29.12 0.00 6.29
N ASN A 719 28.34 -0.04 5.21
CA ASN A 719 28.06 1.10 4.35
C ASN A 719 27.10 2.11 5.03
N GLN A 720 27.15 3.37 4.58
CA GLN A 720 26.26 4.44 4.99
C GLN A 720 25.86 5.29 3.78
N ASP A 721 24.71 5.94 3.86
CA ASP A 721 24.30 6.99 2.91
C ASP A 721 24.80 8.33 3.46
N ASN A 722 25.70 9.02 2.75
CA ASN A 722 26.34 10.24 3.25
C ASN A 722 25.53 11.51 2.99
N TYR A 723 24.48 11.44 2.15
CA TYR A 723 23.69 12.59 1.70
C TYR A 723 22.19 12.24 1.70
N PRO A 724 21.62 11.73 2.81
CA PRO A 724 20.24 11.28 2.83
C PRO A 724 19.29 12.42 2.49
N ILE A 725 18.29 12.15 1.65
CA ILE A 725 17.26 13.13 1.30
C ILE A 725 16.41 13.35 2.54
N TRP A 726 16.37 14.59 3.03
CA TRP A 726 15.64 14.93 4.24
C TRP A 726 15.02 16.31 4.17
N TRP A 727 14.07 16.56 5.07
CA TRP A 727 13.49 17.87 5.31
C TRP A 727 12.91 17.91 6.74
N ASP A 728 13.47 18.70 7.66
CA ASP A 728 12.81 18.98 8.95
C ASP A 728 11.93 20.23 8.87
N ALA A 729 10.62 19.98 8.79
CA ALA A 729 9.60 21.02 8.74
C ALA A 729 9.81 22.06 9.85
N PRO A 730 9.77 23.37 9.53
CA PRO A 730 10.03 24.42 10.51
C PRO A 730 8.97 24.39 11.61
N SER A 731 9.37 24.66 12.85
CA SER A 731 8.44 24.76 13.98
C SER A 731 8.62 26.10 14.70
N PHE A 732 7.54 26.63 15.26
CA PHE A 732 7.58 27.94 15.90
C PHE A 732 6.51 28.10 16.99
N SER A 733 6.81 28.98 17.95
CA SER A 733 5.94 29.36 19.05
C SER A 733 5.54 30.83 18.95
N ILE A 734 4.27 31.14 19.19
CA ILE A 734 3.77 32.51 19.37
C ILE A 734 4.07 32.94 20.82
N LEU A 735 4.89 33.97 20.99
CA LEU A 735 5.21 34.58 22.29
C LEU A 735 4.33 35.79 22.62
N SER A 736 3.86 36.50 21.58
CA SER A 736 2.89 37.60 21.66
C SER A 736 2.10 37.68 20.34
N PRO A 737 0.81 38.07 20.34
CA PRO A 737 -0.04 38.27 21.51
C PRO A 737 -0.30 36.95 22.26
N THR A 738 -0.87 37.05 23.46
CA THR A 738 -1.30 35.87 24.24
C THR A 738 -2.76 35.56 24.02
N ASP A 739 -3.14 34.29 24.22
CA ASP A 739 -4.51 33.86 23.97
C ASP A 739 -5.51 34.53 24.91
N ASN A 740 -6.68 34.87 24.37
CA ASN A 740 -7.74 35.66 24.99
C ASN A 740 -7.41 37.11 25.37
N GLN A 741 -6.21 37.63 25.03
CA GLN A 741 -5.78 39.02 25.30
C GLN A 741 -6.63 40.05 24.55
N ALA A 742 -6.89 41.20 25.18
CA ALA A 742 -7.77 42.25 24.68
C ALA A 742 -7.00 43.46 24.11
N TYR A 743 -7.54 44.05 23.04
CA TYR A 743 -6.97 45.17 22.30
C TYR A 743 -8.09 46.11 21.81
N GLY A 744 -7.78 47.40 21.68
CA GLY A 744 -8.69 48.45 21.18
C GLY A 744 -8.56 48.64 19.67
N GLU A 745 -8.55 49.90 19.21
CA GLU A 745 -8.33 50.23 17.79
C GLU A 745 -6.86 50.15 17.35
N GLU A 746 -5.89 50.24 18.27
CA GLU A 746 -4.48 50.00 17.96
C GLU A 746 -4.23 48.49 17.76
N ALA A 747 -3.60 48.13 16.64
CA ALA A 747 -3.34 46.74 16.29
C ALA A 747 -2.29 46.07 17.21
N PRO A 748 -2.44 44.77 17.54
CA PRO A 748 -1.54 44.09 18.46
C PRO A 748 -0.13 43.89 17.88
N GLY A 749 0.87 44.06 18.74
CA GLY A 749 2.25 43.63 18.48
C GLY A 749 2.40 42.11 18.56
N PHE A 750 3.02 41.51 17.56
CA PHE A 750 3.31 40.07 17.52
C PHE A 750 4.80 39.77 17.71
N SER A 751 5.07 38.66 18.37
CA SER A 751 6.39 38.09 18.52
C SER A 751 6.30 36.58 18.37
N ILE A 752 7.03 36.03 17.41
CA ILE A 752 7.23 34.59 17.26
C ILE A 752 8.68 34.23 17.58
N LYS A 753 8.88 32.94 17.87
CA LYS A 753 10.18 32.30 18.00
C LYS A 753 10.20 31.06 17.11
N ILE A 754 11.21 30.92 16.25
CA ILE A 754 11.50 29.66 15.57
C ILE A 754 12.09 28.67 16.61
N ASP A 755 11.60 27.44 16.59
CA ASP A 755 11.96 26.35 17.50
C ASP A 755 12.78 25.26 16.77
N SER A 756 12.53 25.01 15.47
CA SER A 756 13.34 24.18 14.55
C SER A 756 13.16 24.61 13.09
N GLY A 757 14.01 24.09 12.19
CA GLY A 757 13.99 24.36 10.74
C GLY A 757 14.32 25.81 10.35
N ILE A 758 14.38 26.06 9.04
CA ILE A 758 14.64 27.38 8.45
C ILE A 758 13.36 27.90 7.76
N PRO A 759 12.91 29.13 8.07
CA PRO A 759 11.77 29.74 7.37
C PRO A 759 12.21 30.43 6.07
N ASP A 760 11.66 30.02 4.93
CA ASP A 760 11.73 30.74 3.65
C ASP A 760 10.85 32.00 3.70
N SER A 761 9.54 31.80 3.93
CA SER A 761 8.56 32.88 4.00
C SER A 761 7.62 32.72 5.18
N MET A 762 7.22 33.84 5.77
CA MET A 762 6.33 33.90 6.93
C MET A 762 5.23 34.93 6.69
N TRP A 763 3.99 34.61 7.05
CA TRP A 763 2.86 35.54 6.97
C TRP A 763 1.80 35.26 8.04
N TYR A 764 0.86 36.18 8.21
CA TYR A 764 -0.35 35.94 8.99
C TYR A 764 -1.61 36.29 8.21
N GLN A 765 -2.74 35.78 8.69
CA GLN A 765 -4.10 36.13 8.26
C GLN A 765 -4.96 36.45 9.49
N LEU A 766 -5.93 37.35 9.32
CA LEU A 766 -6.96 37.62 10.33
C LEU A 766 -8.25 36.89 9.94
N ASN A 767 -8.83 36.12 10.88
CA ASN A 767 -10.07 35.36 10.70
C ASN A 767 -10.11 34.51 9.41
N SER A 768 -8.97 33.93 9.02
CA SER A 768 -8.79 33.15 7.78
C SER A 768 -9.15 33.91 6.49
N SER A 769 -8.88 35.22 6.45
CA SER A 769 -9.00 36.04 5.24
C SER A 769 -8.04 35.59 4.13
N SER A 770 -8.44 35.74 2.86
CA SER A 770 -7.60 35.46 1.68
C SER A 770 -6.51 36.51 1.40
N ILE A 771 -5.98 37.16 2.45
CA ILE A 771 -4.96 38.22 2.37
C ILE A 771 -3.81 37.83 3.29
N ASN A 772 -2.67 37.51 2.69
CA ASN A 772 -1.45 37.15 3.41
C ASN A 772 -0.65 38.43 3.75
N PHE A 773 -0.42 38.67 5.04
CA PHE A 773 0.46 39.75 5.51
C PHE A 773 1.85 39.19 5.82
N PHE A 774 2.74 39.26 4.83
CA PHE A 774 4.11 38.74 4.93
C PHE A 774 4.98 39.57 5.89
N PHE A 775 5.90 38.91 6.59
CA PHE A 775 6.86 39.53 7.49
C PHE A 775 8.17 38.74 7.54
N THR A 776 9.27 39.40 7.93
CA THR A 776 10.61 38.78 8.08
C THR A 776 11.15 38.88 9.52
N SER A 777 10.42 39.54 10.41
CA SER A 777 10.78 39.72 11.83
C SER A 777 9.53 40.07 12.65
N ASN A 778 9.67 40.07 13.98
CA ASN A 778 8.62 40.45 14.93
C ASN A 778 8.19 41.92 14.71
N GLY A 779 6.88 42.18 14.74
CA GLY A 779 6.30 43.46 14.34
C GLY A 779 4.88 43.68 14.85
N THR A 780 4.05 44.38 14.08
CA THR A 780 2.66 44.70 14.44
C THR A 780 1.70 44.14 13.39
N ILE A 781 0.53 43.68 13.83
CA ILE A 781 -0.57 43.34 12.92
C ILE A 781 -0.97 44.57 12.10
N ASN A 782 -1.33 44.36 10.83
CA ASN A 782 -1.61 45.45 9.90
C ASN A 782 -2.80 46.30 10.37
N GLN A 783 -2.55 47.57 10.64
CA GLN A 783 -3.52 48.50 11.22
C GLN A 783 -4.82 48.59 10.41
N GLY A 784 -4.76 48.71 9.08
CA GLY A 784 -5.96 48.77 8.24
C GLY A 784 -6.77 47.45 8.21
N ALA A 785 -6.09 46.31 8.32
CA ALA A 785 -6.73 45.00 8.44
C ALA A 785 -7.36 44.80 9.84
N TRP A 786 -6.77 45.40 10.87
CA TRP A 786 -7.29 45.42 12.24
C TRP A 786 -8.50 46.36 12.40
N GLU A 787 -8.44 47.55 11.81
CA GLU A 787 -9.55 48.52 11.75
C GLU A 787 -10.78 47.92 11.07
N THR A 788 -10.59 47.28 9.91
CA THR A 788 -11.67 46.63 9.15
C THR A 788 -12.17 45.32 9.77
N SER A 789 -11.48 44.77 10.77
CA SER A 789 -11.93 43.59 11.51
C SER A 789 -13.05 43.94 12.52
N SER A 790 -14.13 43.17 12.48
CA SER A 790 -15.30 43.37 13.36
C SER A 790 -14.98 43.08 14.84
N TYR A 791 -15.54 43.88 15.74
CA TYR A 791 -15.39 43.71 17.19
C TYR A 791 -15.88 42.34 17.68
N GLY A 792 -15.22 41.85 18.73
CA GLY A 792 -15.41 40.50 19.27
C GLY A 792 -14.11 39.71 19.20
N ILE A 793 -14.22 38.45 18.79
CA ILE A 793 -13.09 37.52 18.72
C ILE A 793 -12.40 37.66 17.36
N ILE A 794 -11.09 37.93 17.38
CA ILE A 794 -10.20 37.90 16.21
C ILE A 794 -9.25 36.71 16.35
N LYS A 795 -9.30 35.77 15.41
CA LYS A 795 -8.27 34.75 15.25
C LYS A 795 -7.14 35.32 14.40
N ILE A 796 -5.91 35.26 14.91
CA ILE A 796 -4.69 35.52 14.14
C ILE A 796 -4.07 34.15 13.87
N THR A 797 -3.99 33.75 12.60
CA THR A 797 -3.28 32.54 12.20
C THR A 797 -1.97 32.94 11.54
N PHE A 798 -0.86 32.49 12.12
CA PHE A 798 0.49 32.62 11.58
C PHE A 798 0.81 31.39 10.75
N TYR A 799 1.56 31.60 9.68
CA TYR A 799 1.99 30.62 8.70
C TYR A 799 3.49 30.79 8.47
N ILE A 800 4.20 29.67 8.37
CA ILE A 800 5.59 29.60 7.94
C ILE A 800 5.70 28.50 6.89
N ASN A 801 6.44 28.75 5.82
CA ASN A 801 6.95 27.68 4.95
C ASN A 801 8.48 27.63 4.95
N ASP A 802 8.99 26.43 4.70
CA ASP A 802 10.35 26.15 4.23
C ASP A 802 10.46 26.31 2.70
N SER A 803 11.67 26.23 2.13
CA SER A 803 11.84 26.40 0.68
C SER A 803 11.27 25.24 -0.17
N ALA A 804 10.98 24.07 0.43
CA ALA A 804 10.18 23.01 -0.19
C ALA A 804 8.67 23.35 -0.29
N GLY A 805 8.20 24.33 0.47
CA GLY A 805 6.81 24.82 0.44
C GLY A 805 5.85 24.06 1.35
N LEU A 806 6.36 23.30 2.34
CA LEU A 806 5.53 22.71 3.39
C LEU A 806 5.14 23.83 4.38
N ILE A 807 3.84 23.95 4.65
CA ILE A 807 3.29 25.05 5.45
C ILE A 807 2.90 24.56 6.85
N VAL A 808 3.59 25.05 7.88
CA VAL A 808 3.15 24.92 9.27
C VAL A 808 2.34 26.14 9.69
N THR A 809 1.45 25.95 10.68
CA THR A 809 0.61 27.04 11.21
C THR A 809 0.50 26.99 12.72
N ALA A 810 0.36 28.17 13.32
CA ALA A 810 -0.03 28.35 14.72
C ALA A 810 -1.07 29.47 14.80
N GLU A 811 -2.00 29.37 15.74
CA GLU A 811 -3.05 30.38 15.92
C GLU A 811 -3.10 30.91 17.34
N VAL A 812 -3.52 32.18 17.46
CA VAL A 812 -3.82 32.84 18.72
C VAL A 812 -5.13 33.61 18.60
N VAL A 813 -5.96 33.52 19.63
CA VAL A 813 -7.30 34.15 19.64
C VAL A 813 -7.25 35.39 20.52
N VAL A 814 -7.38 36.57 19.92
CA VAL A 814 -7.42 37.85 20.65
C VAL A 814 -8.82 38.47 20.60
N LYS A 815 -9.07 39.51 21.41
CA LYS A 815 -10.35 40.21 21.49
C LYS A 815 -10.21 41.67 21.08
N LYS A 816 -10.82 42.07 19.97
CA LYS A 816 -10.96 43.49 19.59
C LYS A 816 -12.22 44.05 20.24
N ASN A 817 -12.09 45.07 21.09
CA ASN A 817 -13.21 45.61 21.87
C ASN A 817 -13.50 47.09 21.57
N ASN A 818 -14.78 47.48 21.64
CA ASN A 818 -15.28 48.85 21.41
C ASN A 818 -16.22 49.33 22.52
N VAL A 819 -16.00 48.89 23.76
CA VAL A 819 -16.68 49.52 24.91
C VAL A 819 -15.91 50.77 25.28
N ILE A 820 -16.08 51.83 24.47
CA ILE A 820 -15.56 53.16 24.80
C ILE A 820 -16.20 53.65 26.11
N PRO A 821 -15.46 54.38 26.96
CA PRO A 821 -16.07 55.01 28.13
C PRO A 821 -17.14 56.01 27.73
N ILE A 822 -18.12 56.24 28.61
CA ILE A 822 -19.07 57.36 28.50
C ILE A 822 -19.01 58.12 29.82
N ILE A 823 -18.66 59.40 29.77
CA ILE A 823 -18.63 60.30 30.94
C ILE A 823 -19.97 61.03 31.03
N ILE A 824 -20.58 61.01 32.21
CA ILE A 824 -21.74 61.83 32.58
C ILE A 824 -21.28 62.77 33.71
N ILE A 825 -21.57 64.06 33.59
CA ILE A 825 -21.33 65.03 34.67
C ILE A 825 -22.63 65.18 35.46
N ASN A 826 -22.57 64.86 36.75
CA ASN A 826 -23.71 64.93 37.67
C ASN A 826 -23.74 66.28 38.42
N THR A 827 -22.56 66.78 38.83
CA THR A 827 -22.34 68.14 39.34
C THR A 827 -20.91 68.61 38.96
N PRO A 828 -20.63 69.93 38.87
CA PRO A 828 -21.57 71.05 38.95
C PRO A 828 -22.57 71.05 37.79
N PHE A 829 -23.61 71.86 37.90
CA PHE A 829 -24.61 72.06 36.84
C PHE A 829 -24.19 73.19 35.89
N ASN A 830 -24.79 73.24 34.70
CA ASN A 830 -24.51 74.32 33.76
C ASN A 830 -25.03 75.66 34.31
N ASP A 831 -24.23 76.72 34.15
CA ASP A 831 -24.45 78.08 34.64
C ASP A 831 -24.55 78.21 36.18
N GLU A 832 -24.13 77.19 36.93
CA GLU A 832 -24.06 77.23 38.40
C GLU A 832 -22.99 78.25 38.87
N ILE A 833 -23.35 79.09 39.85
CA ILE A 833 -22.53 80.23 40.30
C ILE A 833 -21.70 79.85 41.53
N PHE A 834 -20.40 80.11 41.46
CA PHE A 834 -19.43 79.84 42.54
C PHE A 834 -18.62 81.10 42.89
N GLY A 835 -18.17 81.17 44.13
CA GLY A 835 -17.36 82.29 44.63
C GLY A 835 -15.86 82.00 44.61
N VAL A 836 -15.17 82.45 45.68
CA VAL A 836 -13.75 82.15 45.92
C VAL A 836 -13.45 80.65 46.03
N THR A 837 -14.38 79.84 46.55
CA THR A 837 -14.18 78.39 46.71
C THR A 837 -14.44 77.64 45.39
N ALA A 838 -13.53 76.74 45.02
CA ALA A 838 -13.65 75.95 43.80
C ALA A 838 -14.81 74.93 43.87
N PRO A 839 -15.52 74.67 42.75
CA PRO A 839 -16.65 73.76 42.72
C PRO A 839 -16.26 72.30 42.99
N SER A 840 -17.16 71.55 43.64
CA SER A 840 -17.07 70.10 43.77
C SER A 840 -17.67 69.40 42.54
N TYR A 841 -16.90 68.51 41.93
CA TYR A 841 -17.38 67.70 40.80
C TYR A 841 -17.82 66.31 41.23
N ASN A 842 -18.82 65.80 40.53
CA ASN A 842 -19.28 64.42 40.57
C ASN A 842 -19.52 63.99 39.12
N ILE A 843 -18.74 63.02 38.65
CA ILE A 843 -18.92 62.39 37.35
C ILE A 843 -19.30 60.91 37.52
N SER A 844 -19.81 60.30 36.47
CA SER A 844 -20.05 58.86 36.41
C SER A 844 -19.59 58.33 35.06
N ILE A 845 -18.89 57.21 35.07
CA ILE A 845 -18.31 56.61 33.86
C ILE A 845 -18.90 55.21 33.67
N SER A 846 -19.42 54.95 32.46
CA SER A 846 -20.13 53.72 32.13
C SER A 846 -19.25 52.66 31.45
N GLU A 847 -18.06 52.37 32.00
CA GLU A 847 -17.19 51.27 31.57
C GLU A 847 -16.43 50.69 32.79
N PRO A 848 -16.31 49.36 32.95
CA PRO A 848 -15.75 48.74 34.16
C PRO A 848 -14.22 48.65 34.29
N ASN A 849 -13.42 48.99 33.26
CA ASN A 849 -11.96 48.79 33.20
C ASN A 849 -11.18 50.08 32.84
N ILE A 850 -11.60 51.21 33.41
CA ILE A 850 -10.95 52.53 33.24
C ILE A 850 -9.49 52.51 33.73
N ASP A 851 -8.58 53.03 32.90
CA ASP A 851 -7.15 53.18 33.16
C ASP A 851 -6.83 54.53 33.81
N SER A 852 -7.37 55.62 33.26
CA SER A 852 -7.03 56.97 33.72
C SER A 852 -8.15 57.99 33.45
N ILE A 853 -8.28 58.95 34.37
CA ILE A 853 -9.22 60.08 34.28
C ILE A 853 -8.52 61.40 34.64
N TRP A 854 -8.93 62.50 34.01
CA TRP A 854 -8.38 63.83 34.28
C TRP A 854 -9.37 64.93 33.88
N TYR A 855 -9.08 66.18 34.23
CA TYR A 855 -9.85 67.34 33.79
C TYR A 855 -8.98 68.56 33.50
N THR A 856 -9.57 69.57 32.87
CA THR A 856 -8.93 70.85 32.53
C THR A 856 -9.91 72.02 32.70
N LEU A 857 -9.36 73.22 32.96
CA LEU A 857 -10.08 74.50 33.00
C LEU A 857 -9.67 75.45 31.86
N ASP A 858 -8.68 75.05 31.04
CA ASP A 858 -7.97 75.92 30.09
C ASP A 858 -7.89 75.34 28.66
N ASN A 859 -8.88 74.51 28.30
CA ASN A 859 -8.93 73.74 27.05
C ASN A 859 -7.77 72.74 26.85
N GLY A 860 -7.16 72.27 27.93
CA GLY A 860 -6.22 71.15 27.92
C GLY A 860 -4.74 71.54 27.89
N ILE A 861 -4.40 72.80 28.21
CA ILE A 861 -3.02 73.24 28.40
C ILE A 861 -2.49 72.68 29.72
N ILE A 862 -3.29 72.74 30.79
CA ILE A 862 -3.08 72.05 32.06
C ILE A 862 -4.12 70.92 32.17
N ASN A 863 -3.63 69.69 32.31
CA ASN A 863 -4.43 68.49 32.53
C ASN A 863 -4.17 67.98 33.96
N ILE A 864 -5.23 67.94 34.78
CA ILE A 864 -5.16 67.57 36.20
C ILE A 864 -5.72 66.14 36.34
N THR A 865 -4.83 65.18 36.59
CA THR A 865 -5.23 63.78 36.80
C THR A 865 -6.03 63.61 38.08
N SER A 866 -7.02 62.72 38.03
CA SER A 866 -7.79 62.28 39.19
C SER A 866 -7.72 60.76 39.33
N SER A 867 -7.95 60.28 40.55
CA SER A 867 -8.16 58.86 40.87
C SER A 867 -9.57 58.58 41.37
N THR A 868 -10.45 59.60 41.39
CA THR A 868 -11.80 59.52 41.95
C THR A 868 -12.83 60.18 41.03
N LEU A 869 -14.00 59.54 40.92
CA LEU A 869 -15.15 60.07 40.16
C LEU A 869 -15.84 61.26 40.85
N THR A 870 -15.49 61.53 42.11
CA THR A 870 -15.92 62.72 42.86
C THR A 870 -14.71 63.44 43.42
N GLY A 871 -14.72 64.77 43.44
CA GLY A 871 -13.62 65.56 43.98
C GLY A 871 -13.95 67.05 44.03
N VAL A 872 -12.92 67.87 44.24
CA VAL A 872 -13.01 69.33 44.14
C VAL A 872 -12.08 69.79 43.02
N ILE A 873 -12.53 70.75 42.23
CA ILE A 873 -11.68 71.42 41.23
C ILE A 873 -10.48 72.07 41.93
N ASN A 874 -9.34 72.12 41.26
CA ASN A 874 -8.09 72.49 41.92
C ASN A 874 -8.14 73.97 42.33
N GLN A 875 -8.19 74.24 43.63
CA GLN A 875 -8.32 75.58 44.19
C GLN A 875 -7.22 76.53 43.68
N THR A 876 -5.97 76.07 43.56
CA THR A 876 -4.85 76.90 43.09
C THR A 876 -4.97 77.28 41.61
N GLU A 877 -5.65 76.48 40.80
CA GLU A 877 -5.97 76.85 39.41
C GLU A 877 -7.24 77.72 39.35
N TRP A 878 -8.26 77.41 40.17
CA TRP A 878 -9.48 78.21 40.30
C TRP A 878 -9.19 79.65 40.77
N ASP A 879 -8.25 79.84 41.69
CA ASP A 879 -7.83 81.14 42.25
C ASP A 879 -7.25 82.09 41.18
N LYS A 880 -6.73 81.56 40.06
CA LYS A 880 -6.18 82.36 38.96
C LYS A 880 -7.24 82.99 38.06
N ILE A 881 -8.46 82.48 38.10
CA ILE A 881 -9.55 82.83 37.18
C ILE A 881 -10.36 84.01 37.74
N GLY A 882 -10.77 84.95 36.88
CA GLY A 882 -11.52 86.14 37.27
C GLY A 882 -13.01 85.87 37.51
N SER A 883 -13.81 86.94 37.60
CA SER A 883 -15.27 86.83 37.55
C SER A 883 -15.73 86.67 36.10
N GLU A 884 -15.88 85.42 35.66
CA GLU A 884 -16.20 85.05 34.28
C GLU A 884 -16.89 83.67 34.19
N SER A 885 -17.35 83.30 33.00
CA SER A 885 -17.87 81.95 32.71
C SER A 885 -16.72 81.01 32.37
N ILE A 886 -16.68 79.84 33.00
CA ILE A 886 -15.54 78.92 33.03
C ILE A 886 -16.01 77.56 32.51
N SER A 887 -15.29 76.99 31.53
CA SER A 887 -15.56 75.63 31.08
C SER A 887 -14.71 74.60 31.84
N ILE A 888 -15.33 73.53 32.30
CA ILE A 888 -14.69 72.41 32.98
C ILE A 888 -14.85 71.17 32.11
N ARG A 889 -13.76 70.67 31.53
CA ARG A 889 -13.78 69.50 30.64
C ARG A 889 -13.09 68.31 31.29
N PHE A 890 -13.81 67.19 31.36
CA PHE A 890 -13.36 65.91 31.92
C PHE A 890 -12.98 64.94 30.80
N TYR A 891 -12.04 64.07 31.11
CA TYR A 891 -11.47 63.06 30.22
C TYR A 891 -11.43 61.69 30.91
N ALA A 892 -11.59 60.64 30.10
CA ALA A 892 -11.46 59.26 30.54
C ALA A 892 -10.77 58.43 29.45
N LYS A 893 -9.94 57.48 29.88
CA LYS A 893 -9.27 56.50 29.02
C LYS A 893 -9.40 55.10 29.63
N ASP A 894 -9.71 54.10 28.81
CA ASP A 894 -9.76 52.70 29.23
C ASP A 894 -8.40 51.96 29.14
N SER A 895 -8.40 50.75 29.68
CA SER A 895 -7.23 49.84 29.71
C SER A 895 -6.86 49.23 28.37
N VAL A 896 -7.64 49.43 27.30
CA VAL A 896 -7.29 49.00 25.92
C VAL A 896 -6.93 50.17 24.99
N GLY A 897 -7.04 51.41 25.48
CA GLY A 897 -6.52 52.63 24.85
C GLY A 897 -7.56 53.70 24.51
N ASN A 898 -8.86 53.40 24.57
CA ASN A 898 -9.91 54.29 24.05
C ASN A 898 -10.09 55.53 24.94
N LYS A 899 -10.17 56.71 24.34
CA LYS A 899 -10.29 58.02 25.04
C LYS A 899 -11.58 58.75 24.67
N VAL A 900 -12.23 59.38 25.65
CA VAL A 900 -13.40 60.27 25.47
C VAL A 900 -13.31 61.54 26.34
N GLU A 901 -14.21 62.50 26.10
CA GLU A 901 -14.33 63.75 26.86
C GLU A 901 -15.80 64.17 27.11
N ALA A 902 -16.04 65.00 28.13
CA ALA A 902 -17.33 65.65 28.43
C ALA A 902 -17.11 67.01 29.12
N GLU A 903 -18.06 67.93 29.02
CA GLU A 903 -17.88 69.34 29.39
C GLU A 903 -19.09 69.95 30.13
N VAL A 904 -18.85 70.88 31.06
CA VAL A 904 -19.86 71.72 31.71
C VAL A 904 -19.34 73.15 31.89
N VAL A 905 -20.20 74.16 31.74
CA VAL A 905 -19.86 75.57 31.97
C VAL A 905 -20.43 76.05 33.30
N VAL A 906 -19.62 76.72 34.12
CA VAL A 906 -20.01 77.34 35.40
C VAL A 906 -19.70 78.84 35.40
N ILE A 907 -20.16 79.58 36.38
CA ILE A 907 -19.92 81.03 36.53
C ILE A 907 -19.13 81.27 37.83
N LYS A 908 -18.14 82.17 37.79
CA LYS A 908 -17.46 82.66 38.99
C LYS A 908 -17.82 84.12 39.26
N ASP A 909 -18.23 84.44 40.48
CA ASP A 909 -18.54 85.81 40.92
C ASP A 909 -17.74 86.21 42.17
N LEU A 910 -17.41 87.50 42.28
CA LEU A 910 -16.56 88.12 43.31
C LEU A 910 -16.92 89.60 43.56
N ILE A 911 -18.00 90.12 42.96
CA ILE A 911 -18.32 91.56 42.97
C ILE A 911 -19.23 91.90 44.17
N SER A 912 -19.06 93.09 44.77
CA SER A 912 -19.87 93.54 45.91
C SER A 912 -20.88 94.63 45.53
N PRO A 913 -22.12 94.62 46.06
CA PRO A 913 -23.16 95.59 45.72
C PRO A 913 -22.77 97.04 46.02
N ILE A 914 -23.08 97.97 45.11
CA ILE A 914 -22.80 99.41 45.28
C ILE A 914 -24.08 100.18 45.65
N ILE A 915 -24.05 101.00 46.71
CA ILE A 915 -25.25 101.60 47.35
C ILE A 915 -25.12 103.12 47.48
N SER A 916 -26.19 103.85 47.14
CA SER A 916 -26.32 105.31 47.31
C SER A 916 -27.57 105.69 48.10
N ILE A 917 -27.48 106.72 48.96
CA ILE A 917 -28.61 107.26 49.75
C ILE A 917 -28.90 108.70 49.30
N PHE A 918 -30.16 108.99 48.97
CA PHE A 918 -30.62 110.32 48.53
C PHE A 918 -31.43 111.06 49.60
N SER A 919 -32.08 110.33 50.49
CA SER A 919 -32.84 110.85 51.63
C SER A 919 -32.92 109.76 52.70
N PRO A 920 -32.94 110.07 54.02
CA PRO A 920 -32.80 111.40 54.61
C PRO A 920 -31.42 112.03 54.35
N THR A 921 -31.33 113.35 54.42
CA THR A 921 -30.06 114.08 54.22
C THR A 921 -29.24 114.18 55.51
N ASN A 922 -27.94 114.45 55.39
CA ASN A 922 -27.04 114.39 56.53
C ASN A 922 -27.29 115.50 57.57
N ASN A 923 -27.59 115.09 58.81
CA ASN A 923 -28.05 115.87 59.96
C ASN A 923 -29.50 116.38 59.90
N GLU A 924 -30.36 115.77 59.07
CA GLU A 924 -31.78 116.14 58.99
C GLU A 924 -32.56 115.75 60.27
N VAL A 925 -33.52 116.58 60.68
CA VAL A 925 -34.16 116.55 62.01
C VAL A 925 -35.63 116.16 61.93
N PHE A 926 -36.04 115.10 62.63
CA PHE A 926 -37.38 114.50 62.47
C PHE A 926 -38.18 114.41 63.78
N GLY A 927 -39.37 115.04 63.77
CA GLY A 927 -40.29 115.21 64.92
C GLY A 927 -40.78 113.91 65.58
N VAL A 928 -42.04 113.51 65.36
CA VAL A 928 -42.63 112.26 65.91
C VAL A 928 -42.89 111.14 64.88
N ASN A 929 -42.78 111.42 63.58
CA ASN A 929 -43.00 110.43 62.51
C ASN A 929 -41.67 110.13 61.81
N ALA A 930 -41.32 108.85 61.64
CA ALA A 930 -39.96 108.43 61.27
C ALA A 930 -39.63 108.88 59.84
N PRO A 931 -38.36 109.22 59.54
CA PRO A 931 -37.99 109.70 58.23
C PRO A 931 -38.30 108.67 57.15
N LEU A 932 -38.77 109.16 56.01
CA LEU A 932 -38.76 108.41 54.77
C LEU A 932 -37.31 108.33 54.27
N TYR A 933 -36.96 107.22 53.62
CA TYR A 933 -35.67 107.04 52.96
C TYR A 933 -35.85 106.69 51.48
N ASN A 934 -34.83 107.02 50.70
CA ASN A 934 -34.73 106.79 49.26
C ASN A 934 -33.29 106.42 48.91
N ILE A 935 -33.10 105.25 48.30
CA ILE A 935 -31.79 104.66 47.99
C ILE A 935 -31.76 104.07 46.58
N SER A 936 -30.57 103.89 46.01
CA SER A 936 -30.34 103.06 44.81
C SER A 936 -29.20 102.08 45.03
N ILE A 937 -29.29 100.92 44.36
CA ILE A 937 -28.30 99.84 44.43
C ILE A 937 -27.98 99.38 43.01
N SER A 938 -26.73 99.06 42.75
CA SER A 938 -26.25 98.51 41.47
C SER A 938 -25.56 97.17 41.74
N GLU A 939 -26.23 96.09 41.37
CA GLU A 939 -25.79 94.70 41.51
C GLU A 939 -26.63 93.80 40.59
N PRO A 940 -26.04 92.96 39.69
CA PRO A 940 -26.81 91.98 38.91
C PRO A 940 -27.39 90.82 39.74
N ASN A 941 -26.69 90.32 40.75
CA ASN A 941 -27.03 89.11 41.51
C ASN A 941 -27.58 89.40 42.92
N LEU A 942 -28.32 90.50 43.07
CA LEU A 942 -28.76 91.08 44.35
C LEU A 942 -29.72 90.15 45.12
N ASP A 943 -29.34 89.77 46.35
CA ASP A 943 -30.12 88.88 47.22
C ASP A 943 -30.97 89.67 48.23
N SER A 944 -30.33 90.39 49.15
CA SER A 944 -31.04 91.12 50.21
C SER A 944 -30.47 92.51 50.49
N ILE A 945 -31.31 93.35 51.10
CA ILE A 945 -31.03 94.75 51.44
C ILE A 945 -31.54 95.00 52.85
N TRP A 946 -30.76 95.67 53.69
CA TRP A 946 -31.15 96.05 55.05
C TRP A 946 -30.52 97.38 55.49
N TYR A 947 -30.98 97.93 56.61
CA TYR A 947 -30.32 99.05 57.28
C TYR A 947 -30.12 98.80 58.78
N THR A 948 -29.28 99.62 59.40
CA THR A 948 -29.10 99.71 60.85
C THR A 948 -29.24 101.17 61.31
N LEU A 949 -29.50 101.34 62.62
CA LEU A 949 -29.50 102.64 63.28
C LEU A 949 -28.38 102.72 64.30
N ASN A 950 -27.66 103.85 64.29
CA ASN A 950 -26.51 104.18 65.13
C ASN A 950 -25.41 103.11 65.18
N SER A 951 -25.14 102.49 64.02
CA SER A 951 -24.22 101.35 63.88
C SER A 951 -24.57 100.16 64.78
N GLY A 952 -25.84 100.03 65.19
CA GLY A 952 -26.33 98.94 66.02
C GLY A 952 -26.37 97.61 65.27
N ILE A 953 -26.29 96.51 66.03
CA ILE A 953 -26.24 95.13 65.52
C ILE A 953 -27.56 94.60 64.93
N THR A 954 -28.65 95.36 65.00
CA THR A 954 -29.97 94.92 64.51
C THR A 954 -30.18 95.40 63.07
N ASN A 955 -30.16 94.45 62.15
CA ASN A 955 -30.45 94.66 60.73
C ASN A 955 -31.97 94.72 60.50
N TYR A 956 -32.42 95.68 59.70
CA TYR A 956 -33.81 95.86 59.30
C TYR A 956 -33.93 95.77 57.78
N SER A 957 -34.44 94.66 57.25
CA SER A 957 -34.64 94.46 55.81
C SER A 957 -35.49 95.58 55.20
N CYS A 958 -35.11 96.07 54.02
CA CYS A 958 -35.72 97.25 53.41
C CYS A 958 -35.79 97.21 51.89
N ASN A 959 -36.77 97.91 51.32
CA ASN A 959 -36.86 98.18 49.88
C ASN A 959 -36.09 99.47 49.52
N LEU A 960 -35.99 99.80 48.22
CA LEU A 960 -35.32 101.02 47.75
C LEU A 960 -36.00 102.34 48.18
N LEU A 961 -37.29 102.28 48.54
CA LEU A 961 -38.07 103.37 49.11
C LEU A 961 -38.83 102.84 50.34
N GLY A 962 -38.93 103.65 51.39
CA GLY A 962 -39.65 103.27 52.60
C GLY A 962 -39.58 104.30 53.71
N GLN A 963 -39.92 103.86 54.92
CA GLN A 963 -39.83 104.64 56.15
C GLN A 963 -38.94 103.90 57.13
N ILE A 964 -38.06 104.61 57.85
CA ILE A 964 -37.34 103.99 58.97
C ILE A 964 -38.39 103.49 59.98
N ASN A 965 -38.20 102.27 60.49
CA ASN A 965 -39.22 101.53 61.21
C ASN A 965 -39.68 102.34 62.44
N GLN A 966 -40.94 102.77 62.43
CA GLN A 966 -41.50 103.67 63.45
C GLN A 966 -41.38 103.07 64.87
N THR A 967 -41.62 101.77 65.05
CA THR A 967 -41.45 101.06 66.34
C THR A 967 -40.02 101.15 66.88
N VAL A 968 -39.03 100.92 66.02
CA VAL A 968 -37.61 100.93 66.37
C VAL A 968 -37.16 102.35 66.67
N TRP A 969 -37.53 103.27 65.78
CA TRP A 969 -37.21 104.68 65.86
C TRP A 969 -37.80 105.29 67.12
N ASP A 970 -39.03 104.94 67.46
CA ASP A 970 -39.66 105.39 68.68
C ASP A 970 -38.99 104.75 69.91
N GLY A 971 -38.26 103.64 69.79
CA GLY A 971 -37.32 103.20 70.84
C GLY A 971 -36.16 104.16 71.13
N LEU A 972 -35.90 105.14 70.25
CA LEU A 972 -34.77 106.07 70.34
C LEU A 972 -35.15 107.39 71.04
N LYS A 973 -34.25 107.85 71.92
CA LYS A 973 -34.39 109.11 72.66
C LYS A 973 -34.00 110.31 71.80
N ASP A 974 -34.39 111.51 72.21
CA ASP A 974 -33.88 112.78 71.69
C ASP A 974 -32.35 112.75 71.54
N GLY A 975 -31.83 112.93 70.33
CA GLY A 975 -30.41 112.75 70.03
C GLY A 975 -30.09 112.65 68.54
N THR A 976 -28.81 112.38 68.24
CA THR A 976 -28.25 112.22 66.88
C THR A 976 -27.86 110.76 66.66
N TYR A 977 -28.22 110.19 65.50
CA TYR A 977 -28.09 108.77 65.18
C TYR A 977 -27.66 108.59 63.72
N ILE A 978 -26.90 107.54 63.42
CA ILE A 978 -26.49 107.18 62.06
C ILE A 978 -27.55 106.27 61.41
N PHE A 979 -27.88 106.46 60.14
CA PHE A 979 -28.65 105.52 59.30
C PHE A 979 -27.72 104.95 58.24
N ARG A 980 -27.42 103.65 58.35
CA ARG A 980 -26.52 102.93 57.44
C ARG A 980 -27.29 101.83 56.73
N VAL A 981 -27.20 101.81 55.40
CA VAL A 981 -27.83 100.82 54.51
C VAL A 981 -26.76 99.85 54.01
N TYR A 982 -27.15 98.59 53.84
CA TYR A 982 -26.34 97.45 53.43
C TYR A 982 -27.08 96.62 52.37
N ALA A 983 -26.35 95.85 51.58
CA ALA A 983 -26.91 94.82 50.71
C ALA A 983 -25.89 93.73 50.40
N ASN A 984 -26.38 92.52 50.09
CA ASN A 984 -25.57 91.39 49.65
C ASN A 984 -26.01 90.86 48.27
N ASP A 985 -25.08 90.23 47.57
CA ASP A 985 -25.40 89.35 46.43
C ASP A 985 -25.74 87.93 46.89
N SER A 986 -26.14 87.08 45.93
CA SER A 986 -26.49 85.67 46.13
C SER A 986 -25.37 84.76 46.65
N ILE A 987 -24.11 85.23 46.69
CA ILE A 987 -22.97 84.51 47.28
C ILE A 987 -22.38 85.19 48.53
N ASN A 988 -23.06 86.21 49.07
CA ASN A 988 -22.74 86.98 50.27
C ASN A 988 -21.53 87.94 50.19
N ASN A 989 -21.24 88.51 49.02
CA ASN A 989 -20.46 89.74 48.92
C ASN A 989 -21.32 90.93 49.42
N ILE A 990 -20.80 91.78 50.32
CA ILE A 990 -21.61 92.80 51.03
C ILE A 990 -21.07 94.22 50.81
N GLY A 991 -21.95 95.15 50.41
CA GLY A 991 -21.69 96.59 50.36
C GLY A 991 -22.49 97.39 51.41
N PHE A 992 -22.09 98.64 51.69
CA PHE A 992 -22.82 99.55 52.59
C PHE A 992 -22.64 101.05 52.26
N SER A 993 -23.54 101.90 52.77
CA SER A 993 -23.55 103.37 52.62
C SER A 993 -24.27 104.03 53.82
N GLU A 994 -23.98 105.29 54.20
CA GLU A 994 -24.58 105.90 55.42
C GLU A 994 -24.74 107.43 55.45
N VAL A 995 -25.65 107.90 56.31
CA VAL A 995 -25.95 109.32 56.63
C VAL A 995 -26.29 109.49 58.11
N THR A 996 -26.24 110.71 58.66
CA THR A 996 -26.60 111.04 60.06
C THR A 996 -27.97 111.75 60.14
N ILE A 997 -28.74 111.57 61.22
CA ILE A 997 -30.12 112.10 61.42
C ILE A 997 -30.47 112.31 62.91
N ILE A 998 -31.53 113.08 63.23
CA ILE A 998 -31.82 113.62 64.59
C ILE A 998 -33.31 113.41 65.04
N ILE A 999 -33.57 113.15 66.34
CA ILE A 999 -34.82 112.50 66.92
C ILE A 999 -35.51 113.26 68.10
N LYS A 1000 -36.80 112.94 68.45
CA LYS A 1000 -37.62 113.44 69.62
C LYS A 1000 -38.91 112.59 70.13
N ARG A 1001 -38.91 111.31 70.71
CA ARG A 1001 -40.08 110.23 70.72
C ARG A 1001 -40.28 108.95 71.75
N GLY A 1002 -40.91 107.72 71.41
CA GLY A 1002 -41.25 106.37 72.19
C GLY A 1002 -42.31 105.18 71.72
N SER A 1003 -42.36 103.76 71.51
CA SER A 1003 -41.62 102.39 71.20
C SER A 1003 -42.46 100.94 71.04
N ASN A 1004 -41.98 99.67 70.59
CA ASN A 1004 -42.46 98.11 70.65
C ASN A 1004 -43.02 97.17 69.39
N ASN A 1005 -43.07 95.78 69.03
CA ASN A 1005 -42.64 94.26 69.26
C ASN A 1005 -43.19 93.13 68.13
N ILE A 1006 -43.17 91.71 67.88
CA ILE A 1006 -42.58 90.22 68.06
C ILE A 1006 -43.40 89.00 67.23
N PHE A 1007 -43.29 87.61 66.85
CA PHE A 1007 -42.48 86.25 66.52
C PHE A 1007 -43.39 84.96 65.97
N SER A 1008 -43.26 83.58 65.58
CA SER A 1008 -42.39 82.26 65.23
C SER A 1008 -43.25 80.85 64.90
N PHE A 1009 -43.05 79.49 64.48
CA PHE A 1009 -42.22 78.30 63.77
C PHE A 1009 -42.97 76.80 63.72
N ASP A 1010 -42.78 75.45 63.22
CA ASP A 1010 -42.06 74.39 62.26
C ASP A 1010 -42.59 72.80 62.31
N VAL A 1011 -42.31 71.50 61.72
CA VAL A 1011 -41.72 70.61 60.52
C VAL A 1011 -41.81 68.92 60.53
N ILE A 1012 -41.57 67.99 59.45
CA ILE A 1012 -41.11 66.43 59.27
C ILE A 1012 -42.01 65.12 58.71
N ILE A 1013 -41.82 63.76 58.22
CA ILE A 1013 -40.92 62.54 57.62
C ILE A 1013 -41.72 61.09 57.20
N VAL A 1014 -41.49 59.77 56.62
CA VAL A 1014 -40.71 58.66 55.73
C VAL A 1014 -41.43 57.13 55.54
N SER A 1015 -41.26 55.83 54.90
CA SER A 1015 -40.44 54.74 54.02
C SER A 1015 -41.12 53.29 53.44
N SER A 1016 -40.52 52.21 52.71
CA SER A 1016 -41.12 50.86 52.04
C SER A 1016 -40.30 49.49 51.48
N THR A 1017 -40.84 48.24 51.01
CA THR A 1017 -40.15 46.83 50.58
C THR A 1017 -40.78 45.52 49.71
N LEU A 1018 -40.01 44.45 49.14
CA LEU A 1018 -40.16 42.92 48.60
C LEU A 1018 -40.69 42.33 47.16
N LEU A 1019 -40.70 40.97 46.82
CA LEU A 1019 -40.92 40.23 45.48
C LEU A 1019 -41.72 38.85 45.43
N ALA A 1020 -42.43 38.56 44.28
CA ALA A 1020 -42.90 37.27 43.64
C ALA A 1020 -44.22 36.49 43.97
N VAL A 1021 -45.36 36.81 43.30
CA VAL A 1021 -46.49 35.89 42.93
C VAL A 1021 -47.33 36.40 41.73
N VAL A 1022 -47.39 35.70 40.58
CA VAL A 1022 -48.51 35.66 39.58
C VAL A 1022 -48.33 34.36 38.76
N ILE A 1023 -49.11 33.27 38.87
CA ILE A 1023 -50.57 33.01 38.85
C ILE A 1023 -51.24 33.22 37.46
N CYS A 1024 -51.21 32.14 36.67
CA CYS A 1024 -52.35 31.49 35.98
C CYS A 1024 -53.34 32.27 35.07
N ILE A 1025 -53.23 33.58 34.89
CA ILE A 1025 -54.34 34.38 34.32
C ILE A 1025 -54.48 34.31 32.77
N ILE A 1026 -53.55 33.71 32.03
CA ILE A 1026 -53.73 33.45 30.57
C ILE A 1026 -54.05 31.97 30.28
N TRP A 1027 -54.99 31.44 31.05
CA TRP A 1027 -55.74 30.20 30.77
C TRP A 1027 -56.69 30.32 29.55
N GLN A 1028 -56.87 31.52 28.97
CA GLN A 1028 -58.06 31.84 28.16
C GLN A 1028 -57.86 32.25 26.69
N ILE A 1029 -56.65 32.26 26.10
CA ILE A 1029 -56.47 32.69 24.70
C ILE A 1029 -55.76 31.62 23.85
N ARG A 1030 -56.30 31.40 22.63
CA ARG A 1030 -55.79 30.55 21.52
C ARG A 1030 -56.17 29.06 21.45
N ARG A 1031 -57.21 28.58 22.15
CA ARG A 1031 -57.97 27.39 21.68
C ARG A 1031 -58.99 27.77 20.59
N LYS A 1032 -58.52 28.20 19.41
CA LYS A 1032 -59.30 28.33 18.14
C LYS A 1032 -58.39 28.74 16.98
N ILE A 1033 -58.75 28.33 15.75
CA ILE A 1033 -58.08 28.62 14.46
C ILE A 1033 -56.74 27.85 14.27
N LYS A 1034 -56.44 27.16 13.15
CA LYS A 1034 -57.25 26.48 12.11
C LYS A 1034 -56.31 25.61 11.22
N HIS A 1035 -56.81 24.50 10.66
CA HIS A 1035 -56.14 23.61 9.67
C HIS A 1035 -54.85 22.90 10.17
N SER A 1036 -54.58 21.59 9.97
CA SER A 1036 -54.95 20.51 9.03
C SER A 1036 -53.98 20.31 7.85
N SER A 1037 -53.61 19.05 7.59
CA SER A 1037 -52.57 18.53 6.66
C SER A 1037 -51.14 19.01 6.94
N LYS A 1038 -50.09 18.17 7.00
CA LYS A 1038 -49.96 16.70 6.83
C LYS A 1038 -50.51 16.12 5.52
N ASN A 1039 -49.67 16.16 4.49
CA ASN A 1039 -49.50 15.30 3.31
C ASN A 1039 -48.37 16.00 2.52
N PHE A 1040 -47.21 15.42 2.20
CA PHE A 1040 -46.93 14.06 1.72
C PHE A 1040 -45.73 13.40 2.42
#